data_AF-A0A937Q3L2-F1
#
_entry.id   AF-A0A937Q3L2-F1
#
_cell.length_a   1.000
_cell.length_b   1.000
_cell.length_c   1.000
_cell.angle_alpha   90.00
_cell.angle_beta   90.00
_cell.angle_gamma   90.00
#
_symmetry.space_group_name_H-M   'P 1'
#
loop_
_entity.id
_entity.type
_entity.pdbx_description
1 polymer ?
#
loop_
_entity_poly.entity_id
_entity_poly.type
_entity_poly.pdbx_seq_one_letter_code
_entity_poly.pdbx_strand_id
1 'polypeptide(L)'
;MTDITGDRILIYTSKGQSIGAWGPGDGDLKRPRGTAVDKAGRILVSDTGNHQIKNFSADGDFIAKIGRFGSGDGEFCEPSGIAVSASGNFYVADHGNDRIQKFDSDGRFVTKWGIQGSADSQFQDPTAIAVDKSENVYVADSNNNRIQKFAADGQFITKWGTQGSGDGEFSYPSGVAVDGTGNVYVADRDNNRVQKFTPDGQFVRLLTPGFAQWEFDRPSDVSVDLEGNLYVANSGGQILKFTPDWRFVAQFGEPGSNPGQLSYPKGLSVASDGRVYVGDTGNHRIQVFSKEDSPVSGITKAIIVAGGGPYAGNNIWDATEMCANFAYRVLTYQGYTKDTIYYLSSDTDLDLDGNGKLDDVDADATNANLQSAIQTWAKDADNLFICMIDHGGDGTFRMGATEILQATDLDTWLDALQQNISGTVTVVYDACESGSFLPLLLPPEGKQRVLVTSTASDQESIFVANGTISFSFFFWGHMFNGDSFYDSFVNANGSVGATYSQAPQIDVNGNGIGNEKQDKELAKLIKIGNETKTGGDIPVIGSVSPAQTLTGETSALIYAENVIDANGISRVWAVITPPGYSGGSSDNPVTDLPTMDLISVGNNRYEGTYSNFTTAGTYNIAIFAMDRKGVLSLPVQTTVNVSSSLPACDECTGDPMVLTNVTFASGTACECTAATSITIGTGVTIKSGGNVTFKAPTVKLQSGFHAENGAVVSIKQQ
;
A
#
# COMPACT_ATOMS: atom_id res chain seq x y z
N MET A 1 3.77 0.53 -13.08
CA MET A 1 4.43 1.58 -12.25
C MET A 1 3.54 1.86 -11.07
N THR A 2 4.02 2.53 -10.05
CA THR A 2 3.22 3.02 -8.92
C THR A 2 3.40 4.52 -8.83
N ASP A 3 2.37 5.25 -8.44
CA ASP A 3 2.59 6.63 -8.03
C ASP A 3 3.11 6.73 -6.59
N ILE A 4 3.36 7.95 -6.13
CA ILE A 4 3.88 8.23 -4.78
C ILE A 4 2.89 7.94 -3.64
N THR A 5 1.62 7.66 -3.95
CA THR A 5 0.61 7.15 -3.00
C THR A 5 0.59 5.62 -2.93
N GLY A 6 1.35 4.94 -3.80
CA GLY A 6 1.37 3.50 -3.91
C GLY A 6 0.36 2.94 -4.92
N ASP A 7 -0.53 3.78 -5.48
CA ASP A 7 -1.52 3.38 -6.47
C ASP A 7 -0.81 2.80 -7.71
N ARG A 8 -1.22 1.60 -8.09
CA ARG A 8 -0.73 0.95 -9.29
C ARG A 8 -1.25 1.66 -10.52
N ILE A 9 -0.29 2.03 -11.36
CA ILE A 9 -0.53 2.61 -12.66
C ILE A 9 -0.25 1.53 -13.70
N LEU A 10 -1.36 1.08 -14.31
CA LEU A 10 -1.31 0.16 -15.43
C LEU A 10 -0.73 0.89 -16.64
N ILE A 11 0.27 0.26 -17.25
CA ILE A 11 0.77 0.67 -18.55
C ILE A 11 0.29 -0.34 -19.56
N TYR A 12 -0.72 0.06 -20.30
CA TYR A 12 -1.22 -0.67 -21.44
C TYR A 12 -0.11 -0.67 -22.51
N THR A 13 0.64 -1.79 -22.68
CA THR A 13 1.70 -1.93 -23.71
C THR A 13 1.78 -3.30 -24.36
N SER A 14 2.13 -3.27 -25.66
CA SER A 14 2.53 -4.32 -26.63
C SER A 14 1.72 -5.62 -26.76
N LYS A 15 0.90 -6.02 -25.79
CA LYS A 15 -0.22 -6.97 -25.94
C LYS A 15 -1.49 -6.56 -25.18
N GLY A 16 -1.63 -5.27 -24.90
CA GLY A 16 -2.91 -4.65 -24.56
C GLY A 16 -2.71 -3.46 -23.64
N GLN A 17 -2.57 -2.21 -24.08
CA GLN A 17 -2.78 -1.51 -25.36
C GLN A 17 -1.96 -0.18 -25.34
N SER A 18 -0.74 -0.19 -25.86
CA SER A 18 -0.08 1.07 -26.25
C SER A 18 -0.61 1.45 -27.62
N ILE A 19 -1.01 2.71 -27.83
CA ILE A 19 -1.66 3.12 -29.07
C ILE A 19 -0.61 3.70 -30.02
N GLY A 20 -0.48 3.04 -31.17
CA GLY A 20 0.57 3.31 -32.14
C GLY A 20 1.95 2.80 -31.70
N ALA A 21 2.76 2.41 -32.67
CA ALA A 21 4.17 2.08 -32.52
C ALA A 21 4.97 2.70 -33.67
N TRP A 22 6.30 2.60 -33.62
CA TRP A 22 7.14 2.99 -34.75
C TRP A 22 7.13 1.88 -35.82
N GLY A 23 6.74 2.23 -37.05
CA GLY A 23 6.69 1.30 -38.17
C GLY A 23 6.14 1.92 -39.46
N PRO A 24 5.96 1.11 -40.53
CA PRO A 24 5.48 1.57 -41.84
C PRO A 24 3.94 1.51 -42.03
N GLY A 25 3.18 1.05 -41.03
CA GLY A 25 1.73 0.89 -41.07
C GLY A 25 0.96 2.20 -40.90
N ASP A 26 -0.29 2.23 -41.38
CA ASP A 26 -1.12 3.44 -41.35
C ASP A 26 -1.46 3.94 -39.92
N GLY A 27 -1.42 3.05 -38.93
CA GLY A 27 -1.62 3.37 -37.50
C GLY A 27 -0.36 3.76 -36.75
N ASP A 28 0.81 3.75 -37.40
CA ASP A 28 2.09 4.08 -36.77
C ASP A 28 2.25 5.60 -36.58
N LEU A 29 2.86 5.98 -35.46
CA LEU A 29 2.99 7.37 -35.03
C LEU A 29 4.41 7.89 -35.26
N LYS A 30 4.51 9.14 -35.70
CA LYS A 30 5.77 9.85 -35.89
C LYS A 30 5.72 11.19 -35.15
N ARG A 31 6.24 11.21 -33.93
CA ARG A 31 6.31 12.40 -33.06
C ARG A 31 4.89 12.86 -32.63
N PRO A 32 4.09 11.98 -31.98
CA PRO A 32 2.75 12.34 -31.51
C PRO A 32 2.85 13.44 -30.44
N ARG A 33 2.20 14.59 -30.67
CA ARG A 33 2.16 15.70 -29.71
C ARG A 33 0.85 15.69 -28.94
N GLY A 34 -0.20 16.34 -29.42
CA GLY A 34 -1.48 16.44 -28.72
C GLY A 34 -2.30 15.14 -28.76
N THR A 35 -3.03 14.88 -27.67
CA THR A 35 -4.00 13.79 -27.53
C THR A 35 -5.34 14.37 -27.07
N ALA A 36 -6.45 13.84 -27.59
CA ALA A 36 -7.80 14.16 -27.12
C ALA A 36 -8.67 12.90 -27.13
N VAL A 37 -9.52 12.75 -26.12
CA VAL A 37 -10.44 11.62 -25.99
C VAL A 37 -11.85 12.14 -25.78
N ASP A 38 -12.81 11.66 -26.55
CA ASP A 38 -14.22 12.04 -26.38
C ASP A 38 -14.98 11.11 -25.45
N LYS A 39 -16.23 11.46 -25.14
CA LYS A 39 -17.10 10.69 -24.22
C LYS A 39 -17.42 9.27 -24.71
N ALA A 40 -17.25 8.98 -26.00
CA ALA A 40 -17.42 7.65 -26.55
C ALA A 40 -16.11 6.84 -26.51
N GLY A 41 -15.04 7.41 -25.96
CA GLY A 41 -13.71 6.80 -25.88
C GLY A 41 -12.93 6.87 -27.19
N ARG A 42 -13.36 7.63 -28.19
CA ARG A 42 -12.58 7.81 -29.43
C ARG A 42 -11.35 8.65 -29.13
N ILE A 43 -10.20 8.21 -29.65
CA ILE A 43 -8.90 8.81 -29.36
C ILE A 43 -8.36 9.49 -30.62
N LEU A 44 -8.11 10.78 -30.52
CA LEU A 44 -7.55 11.60 -31.58
C LEU A 44 -6.12 12.02 -31.21
N VAL A 45 -5.19 11.80 -32.12
CA VAL A 45 -3.77 12.09 -31.92
C VAL A 45 -3.26 13.02 -33.02
N SER A 46 -2.65 14.13 -32.64
CA SER A 46 -1.90 14.98 -33.56
C SER A 46 -0.53 14.35 -33.83
N ASP A 47 -0.42 13.67 -34.96
CA ASP A 47 0.79 13.00 -35.40
C ASP A 47 1.69 13.98 -36.17
N THR A 48 2.38 14.82 -35.40
CA THR A 48 3.06 16.02 -35.90
C THR A 48 4.05 15.74 -37.01
N GLY A 49 4.86 14.68 -36.88
CA GLY A 49 5.90 14.33 -37.85
C GLY A 49 5.36 13.67 -39.13
N ASN A 50 4.08 13.28 -39.14
CA ASN A 50 3.36 12.84 -40.34
C ASN A 50 2.41 13.92 -40.89
N HIS A 51 2.26 15.07 -40.22
CA HIS A 51 1.37 16.16 -40.63
C HIS A 51 -0.10 15.73 -40.75
N GLN A 52 -0.56 14.91 -39.79
CA GLN A 52 -1.87 14.26 -39.82
C GLN A 52 -2.48 14.17 -38.42
N ILE A 53 -3.80 14.00 -38.37
CA ILE A 53 -4.50 13.50 -37.19
C ILE A 53 -4.76 12.01 -37.38
N LYS A 54 -4.48 11.21 -36.35
CA LYS A 54 -4.79 9.78 -36.29
C LYS A 54 -5.99 9.58 -35.37
N ASN A 55 -6.95 8.80 -35.84
CA ASN A 55 -8.16 8.44 -35.12
C ASN A 55 -8.11 6.96 -34.74
N PHE A 56 -8.31 6.67 -33.46
CA PHE A 56 -8.33 5.34 -32.89
C PHE A 56 -9.62 5.07 -32.10
N SER A 57 -9.99 3.80 -31.98
CA SER A 57 -11.08 3.34 -31.12
C SER A 57 -10.71 3.48 -29.64
N ALA A 58 -11.67 3.26 -28.75
CA ALA A 58 -11.43 3.17 -27.30
C ALA A 58 -10.43 2.07 -26.92
N ASP A 59 -10.36 1.02 -27.74
CA ASP A 59 -9.41 -0.09 -27.65
C ASP A 59 -8.07 0.20 -28.33
N GLY A 60 -7.87 1.41 -28.85
CA GLY A 60 -6.62 1.80 -29.50
C GLY A 60 -6.43 1.25 -30.92
N ASP A 61 -7.46 0.66 -31.52
CA ASP A 61 -7.41 0.21 -32.91
C ASP A 61 -7.43 1.40 -33.85
N PHE A 62 -6.57 1.40 -34.87
CA PHE A 62 -6.56 2.46 -35.87
C PHE A 62 -7.84 2.46 -36.71
N ILE A 63 -8.53 3.60 -36.75
CA ILE A 63 -9.77 3.80 -37.51
C ILE A 63 -9.47 4.53 -38.81
N ALA A 64 -8.84 5.70 -38.73
CA ALA A 64 -8.65 6.58 -39.89
C ALA A 64 -7.53 7.60 -39.68
N LYS A 65 -7.01 8.13 -40.78
CA LYS A 65 -6.15 9.31 -40.82
C LYS A 65 -6.88 10.49 -41.44
N ILE A 66 -6.64 11.68 -40.92
CA ILE A 66 -7.28 12.92 -41.36
C ILE A 66 -6.17 13.89 -41.74
N GLY A 67 -6.28 14.44 -42.96
CA GLY A 67 -5.36 15.41 -43.52
C GLY A 67 -4.07 14.83 -44.12
N ARG A 68 -3.20 15.75 -44.53
CA ARG A 68 -1.88 15.53 -45.13
C ARG A 68 -1.05 16.80 -45.00
N PHE A 69 0.24 16.72 -45.28
CA PHE A 69 1.10 17.90 -45.39
C PHE A 69 0.53 18.92 -46.39
N GLY A 70 0.37 20.15 -45.95
CA GLY A 70 -0.09 21.26 -46.80
C GLY A 70 -0.65 22.43 -46.01
N SER A 71 -1.25 23.38 -46.73
CA SER A 71 -1.84 24.61 -46.19
C SER A 71 -3.29 24.83 -46.66
N GLY A 72 -3.85 23.90 -47.45
CA GLY A 72 -5.26 23.87 -47.83
C GLY A 72 -6.20 23.55 -46.67
N ASP A 73 -7.50 23.52 -46.95
CA ASP A 73 -8.53 23.15 -45.97
C ASP A 73 -8.40 21.65 -45.61
N GLY A 74 -8.28 21.34 -44.33
CA GLY A 74 -8.07 19.98 -43.85
C GLY A 74 -6.64 19.45 -44.07
N GLU A 75 -5.71 20.26 -44.57
CA GLU A 75 -4.28 19.96 -44.63
C GLU A 75 -3.55 20.58 -43.44
N PHE A 76 -2.44 19.98 -43.03
CA PHE A 76 -1.70 20.40 -41.83
C PHE A 76 -0.20 20.59 -42.11
N CYS A 77 0.43 21.45 -41.32
CA CYS A 77 1.86 21.58 -41.19
C CYS A 77 2.22 21.47 -39.70
N GLU A 78 2.75 20.32 -39.28
CA GLU A 78 3.14 20.06 -37.88
C GLU A 78 1.99 20.27 -36.87
N PRO A 79 0.82 19.62 -37.04
CA PRO A 79 -0.28 19.78 -36.10
C PRO A 79 0.19 19.42 -34.68
N SER A 80 -0.21 20.23 -33.70
CA SER A 80 0.29 20.14 -32.32
C SER A 80 -0.84 19.81 -31.34
N GLY A 81 -1.46 20.82 -30.72
CA GLY A 81 -2.60 20.65 -29.82
C GLY A 81 -3.85 20.19 -30.54
N ILE A 82 -4.65 19.37 -29.87
CA ILE A 82 -5.97 18.92 -30.33
C ILE A 82 -6.93 18.89 -29.14
N ALA A 83 -8.17 19.31 -29.36
CA ALA A 83 -9.24 19.24 -28.36
C ALA A 83 -10.53 18.76 -29.00
N VAL A 84 -11.32 17.99 -28.26
CA VAL A 84 -12.63 17.50 -28.70
C VAL A 84 -13.74 18.09 -27.83
N SER A 85 -14.77 18.58 -28.49
CA SER A 85 -15.96 19.17 -27.87
C SER A 85 -16.93 18.10 -27.37
N ALA A 86 -17.90 18.53 -26.54
CA ALA A 86 -18.96 17.65 -26.07
C ALA A 86 -19.85 17.12 -27.22
N SER A 87 -19.93 17.84 -28.35
CA SER A 87 -20.65 17.40 -29.54
C SER A 87 -19.83 16.50 -30.46
N GLY A 88 -18.58 16.16 -30.09
CA GLY A 88 -17.68 15.32 -30.89
C GLY A 88 -16.95 16.02 -32.03
N ASN A 89 -17.18 17.32 -32.24
CA ASN A 89 -16.35 18.15 -33.13
C ASN A 89 -14.97 18.32 -32.50
N PHE A 90 -13.92 18.43 -33.30
CA PHE A 90 -12.57 18.63 -32.78
C PHE A 90 -11.86 19.80 -33.44
N TYR A 91 -10.93 20.38 -32.70
CA TYR A 91 -10.17 21.56 -33.05
C TYR A 91 -8.68 21.24 -32.99
N VAL A 92 -7.92 21.70 -33.98
CA VAL A 92 -6.49 21.39 -34.12
C VAL A 92 -5.71 22.68 -34.23
N ALA A 93 -4.67 22.81 -33.39
CA ALA A 93 -3.64 23.83 -33.55
C ALA A 93 -2.64 23.38 -34.62
N ASP A 94 -2.80 23.97 -35.81
CA ASP A 94 -1.97 23.71 -36.99
C ASP A 94 -0.72 24.60 -36.92
N HIS A 95 0.18 24.22 -36.02
CA HIS A 95 1.32 25.01 -35.56
C HIS A 95 2.14 25.62 -36.70
N GLY A 96 2.57 24.82 -37.68
CA GLY A 96 3.40 25.29 -38.79
C GLY A 96 2.67 26.15 -39.83
N ASN A 97 1.34 26.30 -39.71
CA ASN A 97 0.53 27.21 -40.51
C ASN A 97 -0.05 28.38 -39.68
N ASP A 98 0.31 28.51 -38.40
CA ASP A 98 -0.13 29.57 -37.49
C ASP A 98 -1.66 29.77 -37.45
N ARG A 99 -2.41 28.66 -37.37
CA ARG A 99 -3.87 28.68 -37.42
C ARG A 99 -4.52 27.58 -36.59
N ILE A 100 -5.81 27.74 -36.34
CA ILE A 100 -6.69 26.71 -35.79
C ILE A 100 -7.63 26.21 -36.87
N GLN A 101 -7.86 24.89 -36.91
CA GLN A 101 -8.85 24.26 -37.79
C GLN A 101 -9.89 23.50 -36.97
N LYS A 102 -11.16 23.59 -37.37
CA LYS A 102 -12.29 22.86 -36.80
C LYS A 102 -12.75 21.78 -37.76
N PHE A 103 -13.08 20.62 -37.22
CA PHE A 103 -13.62 19.47 -37.92
C PHE A 103 -14.88 18.96 -37.24
N ASP A 104 -15.75 18.35 -38.03
CA ASP A 104 -16.91 17.63 -37.50
C ASP A 104 -16.51 16.28 -36.88
N SER A 105 -17.47 15.60 -36.26
CA SER A 105 -17.24 14.29 -35.65
C SER A 105 -16.81 13.22 -36.66
N ASP A 106 -17.04 13.40 -37.96
CA ASP A 106 -16.63 12.46 -39.00
C ASP A 106 -15.25 12.82 -39.60
N GLY A 107 -14.60 13.89 -39.11
CA GLY A 107 -13.31 14.35 -39.60
C GLY A 107 -13.38 15.21 -40.86
N ARG A 108 -14.55 15.75 -41.21
CA ARG A 108 -14.68 16.70 -42.32
C ARG A 108 -14.32 18.10 -41.84
N PHE A 109 -13.56 18.81 -42.66
CA PHE A 109 -13.23 20.21 -42.41
C PHE A 109 -14.50 21.08 -42.32
N VAL A 110 -14.58 21.92 -41.29
CA VAL A 110 -15.71 22.84 -41.06
C VAL A 110 -15.29 24.28 -41.29
N THR A 111 -14.25 24.74 -40.58
CA THR A 111 -13.76 26.11 -40.68
C THR A 111 -12.31 26.21 -40.18
N LYS A 112 -11.67 27.35 -40.44
CA LYS A 112 -10.36 27.71 -39.89
C LYS A 112 -10.28 29.20 -39.62
N TRP A 113 -9.44 29.57 -38.67
CA TRP A 113 -9.10 30.95 -38.37
C TRP A 113 -7.66 31.03 -37.87
N GLY A 114 -7.07 32.21 -37.93
CA GLY A 114 -5.64 32.38 -37.66
C GLY A 114 -4.83 32.62 -38.92
N ILE A 115 -3.86 33.51 -38.78
CA ILE A 115 -2.70 33.70 -39.65
C ILE A 115 -1.51 34.06 -38.76
N GLN A 116 -0.30 33.96 -39.31
CA GLN A 116 0.89 34.41 -38.61
C GLN A 116 0.81 35.89 -38.21
N GLY A 117 1.12 36.19 -36.95
CA GLY A 117 1.22 37.56 -36.43
C GLY A 117 0.90 37.67 -34.93
N SER A 118 0.70 38.90 -34.47
CA SER A 118 0.50 39.22 -33.04
C SER A 118 -0.77 40.02 -32.74
N ALA A 119 -1.58 40.35 -33.75
CA ALA A 119 -2.90 40.96 -33.54
C ALA A 119 -3.91 39.94 -32.99
N ASP A 120 -5.13 40.39 -32.68
CA ASP A 120 -6.23 39.49 -32.31
C ASP A 120 -6.54 38.54 -33.47
N SER A 121 -6.82 37.27 -33.16
CA SER A 121 -6.98 36.19 -34.14
C SER A 121 -5.75 35.90 -35.01
N GLN A 122 -4.57 36.44 -34.68
CA GLN A 122 -3.30 36.02 -35.26
C GLN A 122 -2.52 35.18 -34.24
N PHE A 123 -1.70 34.26 -34.73
CA PHE A 123 -0.92 33.35 -33.90
C PHE A 123 0.55 33.37 -34.27
N GLN A 124 1.39 32.96 -33.33
CA GLN A 124 2.77 32.61 -33.56
C GLN A 124 3.10 31.35 -32.77
N ASP A 125 3.30 30.24 -33.47
CA ASP A 125 3.49 28.89 -32.90
C ASP A 125 2.37 28.50 -31.91
N PRO A 126 1.10 28.37 -32.34
CA PRO A 126 0.04 27.88 -31.45
C PRO A 126 0.32 26.41 -31.09
N THR A 127 0.51 26.10 -29.80
CA THR A 127 0.92 24.74 -29.37
C THR A 127 -0.18 23.90 -28.73
N ALA A 128 -1.15 24.54 -28.07
CA ALA A 128 -2.19 23.85 -27.31
C ALA A 128 -3.56 24.51 -27.48
N ILE A 129 -4.60 23.70 -27.32
CA ILE A 129 -5.98 24.10 -27.51
C ILE A 129 -6.86 23.37 -26.50
N ALA A 130 -7.86 24.06 -25.96
CA ALA A 130 -8.90 23.49 -25.10
C ALA A 130 -10.28 24.03 -25.50
N VAL A 131 -11.34 23.28 -25.20
CA VAL A 131 -12.72 23.68 -25.49
C VAL A 131 -13.59 23.50 -24.24
N ASP A 132 -14.37 24.52 -23.89
CA ASP A 132 -15.27 24.45 -22.73
C ASP A 132 -16.67 23.91 -23.10
N LYS A 133 -17.51 23.72 -22.08
CA LYS A 133 -18.90 23.23 -22.24
C LYS A 133 -19.80 24.17 -23.06
N SER A 134 -19.39 25.43 -23.25
CA SER A 134 -20.08 26.43 -24.07
C SER A 134 -19.47 26.55 -25.47
N GLU A 135 -18.61 25.60 -25.86
CA GLU A 135 -17.90 25.58 -27.14
C GLU A 135 -16.94 26.76 -27.35
N ASN A 136 -16.52 27.46 -26.28
CA ASN A 136 -15.44 28.43 -26.41
C ASN A 136 -14.12 27.71 -26.53
N VAL A 137 -13.27 28.20 -27.42
CA VAL A 137 -11.97 27.62 -27.76
C VAL A 137 -10.87 28.49 -27.16
N TYR A 138 -9.99 27.89 -26.36
CA TYR A 138 -8.86 28.53 -25.72
C TYR A 138 -7.58 28.05 -26.39
N VAL A 139 -6.72 28.97 -26.81
CA VAL A 139 -5.51 28.67 -27.58
C VAL A 139 -4.30 29.24 -26.86
N ALA A 140 -3.29 28.39 -26.62
CA ALA A 140 -1.97 28.83 -26.19
C ALA A 140 -1.20 29.34 -27.41
N ASP A 141 -1.04 30.65 -27.50
CA ASP A 141 -0.31 31.35 -28.56
C ASP A 141 1.13 31.59 -28.08
N SER A 142 1.93 30.53 -28.14
CA SER A 142 3.08 30.33 -27.26
C SER A 142 4.18 31.36 -27.47
N ASN A 143 4.54 31.69 -28.71
CA ASN A 143 5.57 32.71 -28.93
C ASN A 143 5.07 34.14 -28.69
N ASN A 144 3.76 34.37 -28.75
CA ASN A 144 3.17 35.63 -28.33
C ASN A 144 2.95 35.71 -26.80
N ASN A 145 3.30 34.65 -26.04
CA ASN A 145 3.21 34.58 -24.58
C ASN A 145 1.83 34.94 -24.03
N ARG A 146 0.78 34.41 -24.66
CA ARG A 146 -0.62 34.72 -24.31
C ARG A 146 -1.55 33.53 -24.54
N ILE A 147 -2.73 33.61 -23.93
CA ILE A 147 -3.88 32.76 -24.25
C ILE A 147 -4.91 33.61 -24.99
N GLN A 148 -5.49 33.07 -26.07
CA GLN A 148 -6.62 33.68 -26.77
C GLN A 148 -7.87 32.79 -26.66
N LYS A 149 -9.03 33.40 -26.43
CA LYS A 149 -10.34 32.75 -26.33
C LYS A 149 -11.20 33.14 -27.54
N PHE A 150 -11.85 32.16 -28.14
CA PHE A 150 -12.71 32.30 -29.31
C PHE A 150 -14.06 31.63 -29.10
N ALA A 151 -15.07 32.06 -29.84
CA ALA A 151 -16.31 31.32 -29.98
C ALA A 151 -16.10 30.10 -30.90
N ALA A 152 -17.08 29.19 -30.93
CA ALA A 152 -17.05 27.95 -31.68
C ALA A 152 -16.86 28.10 -33.20
N ASP A 153 -17.13 29.29 -33.74
CA ASP A 153 -17.00 29.67 -35.15
C ASP A 153 -15.68 30.41 -35.46
N GLY A 154 -14.83 30.63 -34.46
CA GLY A 154 -13.55 31.31 -34.59
C GLY A 154 -13.59 32.82 -34.33
N GLN A 155 -14.74 33.39 -33.93
CA GLN A 155 -14.80 34.79 -33.52
C GLN A 155 -13.99 35.03 -32.24
N PHE A 156 -13.11 36.04 -32.26
CA PHE A 156 -12.32 36.42 -31.09
C PHE A 156 -13.22 36.95 -29.96
N ILE A 157 -13.00 36.46 -28.74
CA ILE A 157 -13.71 36.89 -27.54
C ILE A 157 -12.80 37.76 -26.68
N THR A 158 -11.65 37.21 -26.26
CA THR A 158 -10.71 37.91 -25.38
C THR A 158 -9.32 37.27 -25.43
N LYS A 159 -8.33 37.92 -24.82
CA LYS A 159 -6.98 37.40 -24.59
C LYS A 159 -6.41 37.92 -23.28
N TRP A 160 -5.47 37.17 -22.73
CA TRP A 160 -4.69 37.58 -21.57
C TRP A 160 -3.28 36.99 -21.64
N GLY A 161 -2.36 37.56 -20.88
CA GLY A 161 -0.96 37.20 -20.92
C GLY A 161 -0.09 38.14 -21.72
N THR A 162 1.12 38.35 -21.21
CA THR A 162 2.24 39.05 -21.85
C THR A 162 3.53 38.32 -21.46
N GLN A 163 4.62 38.57 -22.19
CA GLN A 163 5.92 38.02 -21.83
C GLN A 163 6.36 38.48 -20.43
N GLY A 164 6.72 37.55 -19.55
CA GLY A 164 7.22 37.87 -18.22
C GLY A 164 7.16 36.70 -17.24
N SER A 165 7.26 37.00 -15.95
CA SER A 165 7.32 36.01 -14.85
C SER A 165 6.41 36.36 -13.67
N GLY A 166 5.71 37.49 -13.72
CA GLY A 166 4.68 37.88 -12.75
C GLY A 166 3.37 37.09 -12.91
N ASP A 167 2.43 37.35 -12.02
CA ASP A 167 1.09 36.73 -12.05
C ASP A 167 0.34 37.15 -13.32
N GLY A 168 -0.13 36.15 -14.08
CA GLY A 168 -0.78 36.37 -15.36
C GLY A 168 0.16 36.70 -16.53
N GLU A 169 1.47 36.77 -16.31
CA GLU A 169 2.48 36.81 -17.37
C GLU A 169 2.94 35.38 -17.71
N PHE A 170 3.46 35.18 -18.93
CA PHE A 170 3.92 33.87 -19.40
C PHE A 170 5.30 33.95 -20.05
N SER A 171 6.01 32.83 -20.06
CA SER A 171 7.16 32.57 -20.91
C SER A 171 6.95 31.23 -21.61
N TYR A 172 6.56 31.31 -22.89
CA TYR A 172 6.25 30.17 -23.75
C TYR A 172 5.17 29.23 -23.15
N PRO A 173 3.91 29.69 -23.00
CA PRO A 173 2.84 28.84 -22.51
C PRO A 173 2.62 27.66 -23.47
N SER A 174 2.78 26.43 -22.99
CA SER A 174 2.88 25.23 -23.82
C SER A 174 1.60 24.38 -23.85
N GLY A 175 0.82 24.44 -22.77
CA GLY A 175 -0.39 23.65 -22.53
C GLY A 175 -1.52 24.50 -21.95
N VAL A 176 -2.76 24.15 -22.28
CA VAL A 176 -3.96 24.81 -21.78
C VAL A 176 -5.07 23.79 -21.55
N ALA A 177 -5.75 23.87 -20.40
CA ALA A 177 -6.91 23.06 -20.07
C ALA A 177 -8.02 23.93 -19.46
N VAL A 178 -9.26 23.47 -19.55
CA VAL A 178 -10.43 24.14 -18.97
C VAL A 178 -11.26 23.15 -18.17
N ASP A 179 -11.61 23.49 -16.92
CA ASP A 179 -12.39 22.61 -16.05
C ASP A 179 -13.90 22.73 -16.27
N GLY A 180 -14.66 21.88 -15.58
CA GLY A 180 -16.12 21.84 -15.68
C GLY A 180 -16.85 23.11 -15.22
N THR A 181 -16.16 24.03 -14.54
CA THR A 181 -16.66 25.35 -14.09
C THR A 181 -16.16 26.50 -14.97
N GLY A 182 -15.28 26.21 -15.94
CA GLY A 182 -14.71 27.17 -16.88
C GLY A 182 -13.38 27.79 -16.43
N ASN A 183 -12.77 27.35 -15.32
CA ASN A 183 -11.43 27.87 -14.98
C ASN A 183 -10.40 27.34 -15.98
N VAL A 184 -9.44 28.18 -16.32
CA VAL A 184 -8.39 27.88 -17.30
C VAL A 184 -7.07 27.63 -16.60
N TYR A 185 -6.40 26.55 -16.96
CA TYR A 185 -5.10 26.13 -16.41
C TYR A 185 -4.08 26.23 -17.54
N VAL A 186 -2.93 26.83 -17.26
CA VAL A 186 -1.89 27.10 -18.26
C VAL A 186 -0.54 26.58 -17.77
N ALA A 187 0.09 25.70 -18.57
CA ALA A 187 1.47 25.29 -18.38
C ALA A 187 2.39 26.42 -18.87
N ASP A 188 3.01 27.14 -17.93
CA ASP A 188 3.92 28.24 -18.21
C ASP A 188 5.35 27.71 -18.28
N ARG A 189 5.66 27.10 -19.43
CA ARG A 189 6.76 26.15 -19.60
C ARG A 189 8.11 26.68 -19.17
N ASP A 190 8.51 27.83 -19.69
CA ASP A 190 9.87 28.33 -19.47
C ASP A 190 10.01 29.05 -18.12
N ASN A 191 8.89 29.33 -17.44
CA ASN A 191 8.85 29.75 -16.03
C ASN A 191 8.72 28.57 -15.06
N ASN A 192 8.65 27.31 -15.52
CA ASN A 192 8.52 26.10 -14.70
C ASN A 192 7.37 26.17 -13.68
N ARG A 193 6.17 26.57 -14.12
CA ARG A 193 5.00 26.69 -13.25
C ARG A 193 3.70 26.40 -13.99
N VAL A 194 2.61 26.25 -13.23
CA VAL A 194 1.25 26.23 -13.76
C VAL A 194 0.46 27.39 -13.16
N GLN A 195 -0.38 28.05 -13.96
CA GLN A 195 -1.22 29.15 -13.50
C GLN A 195 -2.71 28.86 -13.77
N LYS A 196 -3.58 29.26 -12.85
CA LYS A 196 -5.04 29.15 -12.94
C LYS A 196 -5.66 30.52 -13.15
N PHE A 197 -6.66 30.57 -14.01
CA PHE A 197 -7.41 31.75 -14.38
C PHE A 197 -8.91 31.48 -14.32
N THR A 198 -9.68 32.54 -14.13
CA THR A 198 -11.13 32.53 -14.36
C THR A 198 -11.45 32.38 -15.87
N PRO A 199 -12.71 32.09 -16.25
CA PRO A 199 -13.11 31.98 -17.66
C PRO A 199 -12.82 33.22 -18.52
N ASP A 200 -12.68 34.39 -17.88
CA ASP A 200 -12.43 35.69 -18.51
C ASP A 200 -10.94 36.12 -18.42
N GLY A 201 -10.05 35.22 -17.99
CA GLY A 201 -8.61 35.44 -18.01
C GLY A 201 -8.04 36.20 -16.80
N GLN A 202 -8.81 36.37 -15.72
CA GLN A 202 -8.28 36.93 -14.47
C GLN A 202 -7.47 35.87 -13.72
N PHE A 203 -6.26 36.24 -13.27
CA PHE A 203 -5.40 35.36 -12.47
C PHE A 203 -6.07 34.96 -11.16
N VAL A 204 -5.96 33.68 -10.80
CA VAL A 204 -6.51 33.11 -9.56
C VAL A 204 -5.41 32.66 -8.63
N ARG A 205 -4.50 31.80 -9.12
CA ARG A 205 -3.40 31.22 -8.33
C ARG A 205 -2.30 30.67 -9.24
N LEU A 206 -1.09 30.61 -8.72
CA LEU A 206 0.08 29.96 -9.33
C LEU A 206 0.53 28.74 -8.51
N LEU A 207 1.00 27.71 -9.20
CA LEU A 207 1.60 26.50 -8.66
C LEU A 207 3.07 26.49 -9.07
N THR A 208 3.98 26.58 -8.10
CA THR A 208 5.44 26.57 -8.29
C THR A 208 6.07 25.37 -7.57
N PRO A 209 7.29 24.94 -7.94
CA PRO A 209 8.00 23.88 -7.24
C PRO A 209 8.17 24.24 -5.75
N GLY A 210 7.70 23.38 -4.86
CA GLY A 210 7.97 23.48 -3.42
C GLY A 210 9.29 22.79 -3.06
N PHE A 211 9.94 23.22 -1.98
CA PHE A 211 11.12 22.52 -1.45
C PHE A 211 10.73 21.09 -1.02
N ALA A 212 11.21 20.08 -1.78
CA ALA A 212 11.12 18.63 -1.55
C ALA A 212 9.71 17.99 -1.62
N GLN A 213 9.36 17.42 -2.79
CA GLN A 213 8.57 16.19 -3.03
C GLN A 213 8.27 15.96 -4.53
N TRP A 214 8.27 17.01 -5.34
CA TRP A 214 8.07 17.01 -6.81
C TRP A 214 8.64 18.33 -7.37
N GLU A 215 9.05 18.33 -8.63
CA GLU A 215 9.58 19.54 -9.31
C GLU A 215 8.90 19.72 -10.68
N PHE A 216 8.72 20.97 -11.11
CA PHE A 216 8.38 21.24 -12.51
C PHE A 216 9.65 21.28 -13.34
N ASP A 217 9.72 20.39 -14.32
CA ASP A 217 10.71 20.44 -15.39
C ASP A 217 10.02 20.76 -16.71
N ARG A 218 9.95 22.06 -17.02
CA ARG A 218 9.42 22.60 -18.26
C ARG A 218 8.06 21.97 -18.61
N PRO A 219 7.00 22.25 -17.83
CA PRO A 219 5.71 21.61 -18.01
C PRO A 219 5.26 21.77 -19.47
N SER A 220 4.99 20.65 -20.12
CA SER A 220 4.73 20.57 -21.56
C SER A 220 3.26 20.61 -21.89
N ASP A 221 2.41 20.09 -20.99
CA ASP A 221 0.97 20.11 -21.15
C ASP A 221 0.24 20.00 -19.79
N VAL A 222 -1.04 20.34 -19.76
CA VAL A 222 -1.94 20.21 -18.60
C VAL A 222 -3.29 19.64 -19.02
N SER A 223 -3.92 18.88 -18.13
CA SER A 223 -5.27 18.35 -18.31
C SER A 223 -6.03 18.34 -16.98
N VAL A 224 -7.36 18.33 -17.02
CA VAL A 224 -8.21 18.34 -15.82
C VAL A 224 -9.32 17.31 -15.97
N ASP A 225 -9.55 16.50 -14.93
CA ASP A 225 -10.61 15.50 -14.92
C ASP A 225 -11.98 16.08 -14.50
N LEU A 226 -13.01 15.22 -14.41
CA LEU A 226 -14.37 15.64 -14.08
C LEU A 226 -14.51 16.09 -12.62
N GLU A 227 -13.67 15.57 -11.74
CA GLU A 227 -13.57 15.92 -10.31
C GLU A 227 -12.79 17.23 -10.10
N GLY A 228 -12.09 17.72 -11.12
CA GLY A 228 -11.30 18.94 -11.09
C GLY A 228 -9.84 18.74 -10.67
N ASN A 229 -9.35 17.50 -10.61
CA ASN A 229 -7.94 17.21 -10.39
C ASN A 229 -7.12 17.66 -11.59
N LEU A 230 -6.00 18.31 -11.32
CA LEU A 230 -5.07 18.80 -12.34
C LEU A 230 -3.98 17.76 -12.59
N TYR A 231 -3.76 17.45 -13.86
CA TYR A 231 -2.65 16.64 -14.33
C TYR A 231 -1.67 17.52 -15.11
N VAL A 232 -0.37 17.36 -14.88
CA VAL A 232 0.70 18.14 -15.52
C VAL A 232 1.74 17.20 -16.09
N ALA A 233 2.05 17.33 -17.37
CA ALA A 233 3.16 16.61 -18.00
C ALA A 233 4.45 17.44 -17.90
N ASN A 234 5.51 16.86 -17.36
CA ASN A 234 6.86 17.44 -17.35
C ASN A 234 7.66 16.94 -18.55
N SER A 235 8.45 17.83 -19.16
CA SER A 235 9.29 17.47 -20.31
C SER A 235 10.32 16.37 -19.96
N GLY A 236 10.69 16.25 -18.68
CA GLY A 236 11.58 15.21 -18.16
C GLY A 236 10.99 13.79 -18.12
N GLY A 237 9.71 13.59 -18.44
CA GLY A 237 9.09 12.25 -18.51
C GLY A 237 8.22 11.88 -17.30
N GLN A 238 7.89 12.85 -16.46
CA GLN A 238 6.99 12.66 -15.30
C GLN A 238 5.63 13.29 -15.59
N ILE A 239 4.58 12.70 -15.03
CA ILE A 239 3.23 13.23 -14.96
C ILE A 239 2.91 13.44 -13.49
N LEU A 240 2.47 14.65 -13.14
CA LEU A 240 2.09 15.05 -11.78
C LEU A 240 0.58 15.21 -11.71
N LYS A 241 -0.06 14.70 -10.65
CA LYS A 241 -1.48 14.87 -10.34
C LYS A 241 -1.63 15.70 -9.08
N PHE A 242 -2.60 16.61 -9.10
CA PHE A 242 -2.98 17.46 -7.99
C PHE A 242 -4.50 17.45 -7.78
N THR A 243 -4.95 17.58 -6.55
CA THR A 243 -6.36 17.79 -6.21
C THR A 243 -6.87 19.14 -6.74
N PRO A 244 -8.20 19.40 -6.71
CA PRO A 244 -8.75 20.69 -7.16
C PRO A 244 -8.23 21.91 -6.36
N ASP A 245 -7.80 21.69 -5.11
CA ASP A 245 -7.17 22.72 -4.26
C ASP A 245 -5.63 22.75 -4.36
N TRP A 246 -5.08 22.03 -5.35
CA TRP A 246 -3.66 21.97 -5.72
C TRP A 246 -2.74 21.34 -4.68
N ARG A 247 -3.25 20.36 -3.93
CA ARG A 247 -2.39 19.44 -3.17
C ARG A 247 -1.86 18.39 -4.11
N PHE A 248 -0.57 18.12 -4.02
CA PHE A 248 0.03 17.05 -4.78
C PHE A 248 -0.58 15.71 -4.34
N VAL A 249 -0.99 14.92 -5.32
CA VAL A 249 -1.55 13.57 -5.14
C VAL A 249 -0.49 12.56 -5.52
N ALA A 250 -0.03 12.61 -6.77
CA ALA A 250 0.69 11.51 -7.38
C ALA A 250 1.71 12.00 -8.41
N GLN A 251 2.80 11.27 -8.55
CA GLN A 251 3.72 11.38 -9.68
C GLN A 251 3.89 10.01 -10.32
N PHE A 252 3.86 9.95 -11.65
CA PHE A 252 4.07 8.73 -12.40
C PHE A 252 4.71 9.01 -13.75
N GLY A 253 5.29 7.99 -14.37
CA GLY A 253 6.15 8.21 -15.51
C GLY A 253 7.58 8.51 -15.07
N GLU A 254 8.53 7.90 -15.78
CA GLU A 254 9.97 8.11 -15.57
C GLU A 254 10.66 8.32 -16.92
N PRO A 255 11.82 9.00 -16.97
CA PRO A 255 12.57 9.11 -18.22
C PRO A 255 12.93 7.72 -18.80
N GLY A 256 12.65 7.49 -20.08
CA GLY A 256 13.08 6.28 -20.79
C GLY A 256 12.13 5.81 -21.88
N SER A 257 12.24 4.54 -22.28
CA SER A 257 11.51 3.97 -23.42
C SER A 257 10.74 2.68 -23.12
N ASN A 258 10.93 2.08 -21.95
CA ASN A 258 10.15 0.92 -21.53
C ASN A 258 8.70 1.31 -21.21
N PRO A 259 7.76 0.36 -21.12
CA PRO A 259 6.44 0.63 -20.55
C PRO A 259 6.54 1.41 -19.24
N GLY A 260 5.82 2.53 -19.16
CA GLY A 260 5.83 3.44 -18.02
C GLY A 260 6.88 4.51 -18.10
N GLN A 261 7.91 4.31 -18.90
CA GLN A 261 8.90 5.34 -19.13
C GLN A 261 8.50 6.22 -20.32
N LEU A 262 8.62 7.52 -20.14
CA LEU A 262 8.26 8.55 -21.09
C LEU A 262 9.52 9.26 -21.61
N SER A 263 9.48 9.63 -22.89
CA SER A 263 10.50 10.42 -23.55
C SER A 263 9.86 11.65 -24.18
N TYR A 264 10.15 12.83 -23.62
CA TYR A 264 9.59 14.11 -24.05
C TYR A 264 8.05 14.11 -24.18
N PRO A 265 7.28 13.83 -23.11
CA PRO A 265 5.83 13.83 -23.22
C PRO A 265 5.33 15.24 -23.59
N LYS A 266 4.53 15.37 -24.66
CA LYS A 266 4.05 16.68 -25.16
C LYS A 266 2.54 16.86 -25.17
N GLY A 267 1.76 15.80 -25.05
CA GLY A 267 0.30 15.86 -24.96
C GLY A 267 -0.23 15.04 -23.81
N LEU A 268 -1.28 15.54 -23.19
CA LEU A 268 -1.90 14.96 -22.01
C LEU A 268 -3.42 15.13 -22.10
N SER A 269 -4.16 14.04 -22.07
CA SER A 269 -5.62 14.07 -21.93
C SER A 269 -6.09 13.06 -20.90
N VAL A 270 -7.10 13.44 -20.13
CA VAL A 270 -7.76 12.55 -19.17
C VAL A 270 -9.17 12.27 -19.67
N ALA A 271 -9.50 11.00 -19.83
CA ALA A 271 -10.83 10.56 -20.24
C ALA A 271 -11.78 10.50 -19.04
N SER A 272 -13.09 10.45 -19.31
CA SER A 272 -14.12 10.41 -18.26
C SER A 272 -14.12 9.14 -17.41
N ASP A 273 -13.44 8.08 -17.86
CA ASP A 273 -13.21 6.85 -17.11
C ASP A 273 -11.95 6.91 -16.23
N GLY A 274 -11.27 8.07 -16.16
CA GLY A 274 -10.06 8.26 -15.36
C GLY A 274 -8.76 7.83 -16.04
N ARG A 275 -8.81 7.28 -17.26
CA ARG A 275 -7.60 6.98 -18.03
C ARG A 275 -6.89 8.24 -18.49
N VAL A 276 -5.57 8.23 -18.38
CA VAL A 276 -4.66 9.32 -18.75
C VAL A 276 -3.86 8.90 -19.99
N TYR A 277 -4.02 9.65 -21.08
CA TYR A 277 -3.40 9.40 -22.37
C TYR A 277 -2.26 10.38 -22.59
N VAL A 278 -1.04 9.86 -22.64
CA VAL A 278 0.18 10.66 -22.76
C VAL A 278 0.81 10.45 -24.14
N GLY A 279 0.98 11.56 -24.87
CA GLY A 279 1.79 11.62 -26.08
C GLY A 279 3.26 11.44 -25.73
N ASP A 280 3.73 10.19 -25.75
CA ASP A 280 5.11 9.80 -25.49
C ASP A 280 5.97 10.05 -26.75
N THR A 281 6.14 11.35 -27.04
CA THR A 281 6.56 11.87 -28.34
C THR A 281 7.88 11.29 -28.81
N GLY A 282 8.86 11.16 -27.92
CA GLY A 282 10.20 10.64 -28.21
C GLY A 282 10.22 9.13 -28.43
N ASN A 283 9.24 8.39 -27.91
CA ASN A 283 9.09 6.95 -28.12
C ASN A 283 8.08 6.59 -29.21
N HIS A 284 7.53 7.58 -29.93
CA HIS A 284 6.65 7.34 -31.07
C HIS A 284 5.38 6.55 -30.74
N ARG A 285 4.79 6.79 -29.57
CA ARG A 285 3.58 6.09 -29.11
C ARG A 285 2.69 7.00 -28.26
N ILE A 286 1.47 6.57 -28.02
CA ILE A 286 0.68 7.04 -26.88
C ILE A 286 0.75 5.98 -25.79
N GLN A 287 1.11 6.40 -24.58
CA GLN A 287 0.96 5.56 -23.40
C GLN A 287 -0.32 5.90 -22.68
N VAL A 288 -1.11 4.87 -22.39
CA VAL A 288 -2.32 4.98 -21.60
C VAL A 288 -1.99 4.51 -20.20
N PHE A 289 -2.22 5.40 -19.25
CA PHE A 289 -2.13 5.14 -17.84
C PHE A 289 -3.54 5.08 -17.30
N SER A 290 -3.84 4.11 -16.46
CA SER A 290 -5.04 4.14 -15.64
C SER A 290 -4.62 3.92 -14.20
N LYS A 291 -5.43 4.41 -13.26
CA LYS A 291 -5.50 3.74 -11.97
C LYS A 291 -5.89 2.28 -12.26
N GLU A 292 -5.31 1.31 -11.59
CA GLU A 292 -5.68 -0.10 -11.76
C GLU A 292 -7.17 -0.27 -11.40
N ASP A 293 -8.04 -0.19 -12.41
CA ASP A 293 -9.43 -0.59 -12.31
C ASP A 293 -9.46 -2.11 -12.38
N SER A 294 -9.50 -2.77 -11.22
CA SER A 294 -10.18 -4.06 -11.14
C SER A 294 -11.48 -3.85 -10.40
N PRO A 295 -12.60 -3.51 -11.08
CA PRO A 295 -13.88 -3.85 -10.50
C PRO A 295 -13.91 -5.38 -10.47
N VAL A 296 -13.77 -5.96 -9.27
CA VAL A 296 -14.54 -7.16 -8.98
C VAL A 296 -15.97 -6.77 -9.34
N SER A 297 -16.49 -7.32 -10.44
CA SER A 297 -17.79 -6.95 -11.00
C SER A 297 -18.86 -7.07 -9.91
N GLY A 298 -19.18 -5.95 -9.26
CA GLY A 298 -20.21 -5.83 -8.25
C GLY A 298 -19.85 -5.00 -7.01
N ILE A 299 -20.85 -4.49 -6.31
CA ILE A 299 -20.74 -3.81 -5.01
C ILE A 299 -20.11 -4.80 -4.02
N THR A 300 -18.83 -4.66 -3.73
CA THR A 300 -18.15 -5.50 -2.73
C THR A 300 -18.17 -4.78 -1.39
N LYS A 301 -18.57 -5.49 -0.34
CA LYS A 301 -18.65 -4.96 1.03
C LYS A 301 -17.79 -5.79 1.98
N ALA A 302 -17.26 -5.16 3.01
CA ALA A 302 -16.50 -5.82 4.06
C ALA A 302 -17.10 -5.52 5.44
N ILE A 303 -17.13 -6.52 6.31
CA ILE A 303 -17.40 -6.35 7.74
C ILE A 303 -16.13 -6.71 8.49
N ILE A 304 -15.69 -5.85 9.40
CA ILE A 304 -14.54 -6.10 10.27
C ILE A 304 -15.06 -6.14 11.70
N VAL A 305 -14.65 -7.14 12.46
CA VAL A 305 -15.04 -7.33 13.86
C VAL A 305 -13.79 -7.40 14.73
N ALA A 306 -13.53 -6.33 15.48
CA ALA A 306 -12.62 -6.34 16.62
C ALA A 306 -13.42 -6.82 17.85
N GLY A 307 -13.36 -8.13 18.13
CA GLY A 307 -14.13 -8.78 19.18
C GLY A 307 -13.61 -8.54 20.60
N GLY A 308 -14.35 -9.00 21.60
CA GLY A 308 -14.00 -8.97 23.03
C GLY A 308 -14.13 -7.62 23.72
N GLY A 309 -13.56 -6.56 23.16
CA GLY A 309 -13.50 -5.23 23.78
C GLY A 309 -12.50 -5.13 24.94
N PRO A 310 -12.20 -3.91 25.42
CA PRO A 310 -11.34 -3.71 26.58
C PRO A 310 -12.12 -4.03 27.87
N TYR A 311 -11.75 -5.12 28.56
CA TYR A 311 -12.27 -5.44 29.88
C TYR A 311 -11.18 -6.05 30.77
N ALA A 312 -11.38 -6.00 32.09
CA ALA A 312 -10.43 -6.54 33.05
C ALA A 312 -10.23 -8.06 32.80
N GLY A 313 -9.03 -8.44 32.37
CA GLY A 313 -8.68 -9.81 32.01
C GLY A 313 -8.55 -10.06 30.51
N ASN A 314 -9.01 -9.16 29.64
CA ASN A 314 -8.71 -9.23 28.20
C ASN A 314 -7.34 -8.64 27.92
N ASN A 315 -6.32 -9.49 27.89
CA ASN A 315 -4.94 -9.06 27.71
C ASN A 315 -4.50 -8.97 26.23
N ILE A 316 -5.38 -9.29 25.27
CA ILE A 316 -5.07 -9.23 23.83
C ILE A 316 -5.82 -8.12 23.11
N TRP A 317 -6.59 -7.28 23.82
CA TRP A 317 -7.36 -6.21 23.20
C TRP A 317 -6.52 -5.32 22.27
N ASP A 318 -5.35 -4.86 22.74
CA ASP A 318 -4.45 -4.02 21.94
C ASP A 318 -3.98 -4.73 20.65
N ALA A 319 -3.79 -6.06 20.72
CA ALA A 319 -3.42 -6.88 19.59
C ALA A 319 -4.59 -7.05 18.61
N THR A 320 -5.77 -7.35 19.14
CA THR A 320 -7.03 -7.47 18.39
C THR A 320 -7.30 -6.19 17.60
N GLU A 321 -7.28 -5.05 18.26
CA GLU A 321 -7.53 -3.74 17.65
C GLU A 321 -6.47 -3.40 16.61
N MET A 322 -5.19 -3.68 16.88
CA MET A 322 -4.13 -3.47 15.89
C MET A 322 -4.36 -4.30 14.62
N CYS A 323 -4.69 -5.59 14.75
CA CYS A 323 -4.92 -6.46 13.61
C CYS A 323 -6.19 -6.06 12.83
N ALA A 324 -7.26 -5.68 13.51
CA ALA A 324 -8.51 -5.23 12.89
C ALA A 324 -8.34 -3.89 12.15
N ASN A 325 -7.64 -2.94 12.77
CA ASN A 325 -7.28 -1.67 12.13
C ASN A 325 -6.37 -1.90 10.91
N PHE A 326 -5.46 -2.89 10.99
CA PHE A 326 -4.64 -3.23 9.83
C PHE A 326 -5.49 -3.83 8.70
N ALA A 327 -6.45 -4.70 9.01
CA ALA A 327 -7.41 -5.21 8.02
C ALA A 327 -8.19 -4.08 7.34
N TYR A 328 -8.70 -3.09 8.10
CA TYR A 328 -9.40 -1.91 7.55
C TYR A 328 -8.51 -1.16 6.56
N ARG A 329 -7.25 -0.94 6.94
CA ARG A 329 -6.28 -0.27 6.09
C ARG A 329 -5.94 -1.06 4.83
N VAL A 330 -5.76 -2.37 4.92
CA VAL A 330 -5.52 -3.20 3.73
C VAL A 330 -6.73 -3.20 2.83
N LEU A 331 -7.94 -3.31 3.36
CA LEU A 331 -9.16 -3.29 2.55
C LEU A 331 -9.35 -1.93 1.86
N THR A 332 -9.16 -0.81 2.58
CA THR A 332 -9.20 0.51 1.94
C THR A 332 -8.15 0.67 0.85
N TYR A 333 -6.96 0.13 1.08
CA TYR A 333 -5.89 0.06 0.08
C TYR A 333 -6.26 -0.81 -1.13
N GLN A 334 -6.98 -1.90 -0.90
CA GLN A 334 -7.54 -2.76 -1.95
C GLN A 334 -8.81 -2.16 -2.58
N GLY A 335 -9.10 -0.87 -2.39
CA GLY A 335 -10.18 -0.18 -3.09
C GLY A 335 -11.54 -0.22 -2.42
N TYR A 336 -11.64 -0.76 -1.21
CA TYR A 336 -12.83 -0.55 -0.39
C TYR A 336 -12.87 0.92 0.04
N THR A 337 -14.04 1.51 0.01
CA THR A 337 -14.29 2.81 0.61
C THR A 337 -14.85 2.62 2.01
N LYS A 338 -14.80 3.69 2.81
CA LYS A 338 -15.51 3.76 4.08
C LYS A 338 -16.97 3.30 3.99
N ASP A 339 -17.71 3.74 2.96
CA ASP A 339 -19.13 3.36 2.77
C ASP A 339 -19.34 1.86 2.46
N THR A 340 -18.26 1.16 2.10
CA THR A 340 -18.24 -0.28 1.78
C THR A 340 -17.55 -1.13 2.84
N ILE A 341 -17.11 -0.54 3.96
CA ILE A 341 -16.62 -1.25 5.13
C ILE A 341 -17.57 -0.96 6.28
N TYR A 342 -17.97 -1.99 7.01
CA TYR A 342 -18.70 -1.85 8.26
C TYR A 342 -17.79 -2.32 9.39
N TYR A 343 -17.28 -1.39 10.20
CA TYR A 343 -16.32 -1.72 11.25
C TYR A 343 -16.99 -1.77 12.62
N LEU A 344 -16.92 -2.94 13.25
CA LEU A 344 -17.39 -3.19 14.60
C LEU A 344 -16.22 -3.21 15.58
N SER A 345 -16.20 -2.26 16.53
CA SER A 345 -15.19 -2.17 17.59
C SER A 345 -15.79 -1.54 18.86
N SER A 346 -15.20 -1.84 20.02
CA SER A 346 -15.53 -1.16 21.29
C SER A 346 -14.82 0.20 21.44
N ASP A 347 -13.76 0.45 20.66
CA ASP A 347 -13.17 1.78 20.54
C ASP A 347 -13.87 2.52 19.39
N THR A 348 -14.61 3.57 19.72
CA THR A 348 -15.36 4.38 18.74
C THR A 348 -14.66 5.69 18.40
N ASP A 349 -13.50 5.96 19.03
CA ASP A 349 -12.74 7.20 18.90
C ASP A 349 -11.58 7.06 17.87
N LEU A 350 -11.72 6.15 16.89
CA LEU A 350 -10.71 5.86 15.88
C LEU A 350 -10.88 6.72 14.60
N ASP A 351 -9.75 7.26 14.11
CA ASP A 351 -9.58 7.92 12.79
C ASP A 351 -8.59 7.09 11.96
N LEU A 352 -9.13 6.09 11.26
CA LEU A 352 -8.38 5.14 10.45
C LEU A 352 -8.11 5.64 9.03
N ASP A 353 -8.93 6.55 8.51
CA ASP A 353 -8.73 7.14 7.18
C ASP A 353 -7.86 8.41 7.18
N GLY A 354 -7.54 8.94 8.37
CA GLY A 354 -6.67 10.10 8.58
C GLY A 354 -7.29 11.43 8.17
N ASN A 355 -8.62 11.49 8.08
CA ASN A 355 -9.35 12.69 7.67
C ASN A 355 -9.53 13.71 8.82
N GLY A 356 -9.13 13.35 10.05
CA GLY A 356 -9.25 14.16 11.26
C GLY A 356 -10.61 14.05 11.96
N LYS A 357 -11.43 13.05 11.63
CA LYS A 357 -12.72 12.76 12.25
C LYS A 357 -12.73 11.33 12.78
N LEU A 358 -13.36 11.16 13.94
CA LEU A 358 -13.53 9.87 14.60
C LEU A 358 -14.84 9.23 14.11
N ASP A 359 -14.87 8.84 12.84
CA ASP A 359 -16.09 8.33 12.20
C ASP A 359 -15.90 7.02 11.45
N ASP A 360 -14.81 6.29 11.68
CA ASP A 360 -14.46 5.03 10.98
C ASP A 360 -15.00 3.75 11.65
N VAL A 361 -15.60 3.87 12.84
CA VAL A 361 -16.23 2.76 13.57
C VAL A 361 -17.74 2.92 13.51
N ASP A 362 -18.42 1.94 12.91
CA ASP A 362 -19.85 2.02 12.62
C ASP A 362 -20.72 1.66 13.84
N ALA A 363 -20.30 0.69 14.65
CA ALA A 363 -21.02 0.26 15.85
C ALA A 363 -20.16 -0.59 16.81
N ASP A 364 -20.66 -0.81 18.03
CA ASP A 364 -20.07 -1.77 18.98
C ASP A 364 -20.09 -3.21 18.43
N ALA A 365 -19.05 -3.99 18.76
CA ALA A 365 -18.97 -5.42 18.46
C ALA A 365 -19.97 -6.23 19.30
N THR A 366 -21.18 -6.41 18.77
CA THR A 366 -22.26 -7.23 19.37
C THR A 366 -22.89 -8.16 18.33
N ASN A 367 -23.52 -9.26 18.76
CA ASN A 367 -24.24 -10.16 17.87
C ASN A 367 -25.35 -9.42 17.11
N ALA A 368 -26.05 -8.51 17.78
CA ALA A 368 -27.13 -7.72 17.17
C ALA A 368 -26.61 -6.79 16.06
N ASN A 369 -25.48 -6.11 16.28
CA ASN A 369 -24.89 -5.22 15.28
C ASN A 369 -24.29 -6.01 14.11
N LEU A 370 -23.62 -7.14 14.38
CA LEU A 370 -23.11 -8.02 13.32
C LEU A 370 -24.24 -8.60 12.46
N GLN A 371 -25.31 -9.08 13.10
CA GLN A 371 -26.51 -9.56 12.38
C GLN A 371 -27.09 -8.44 11.50
N SER A 372 -27.22 -7.23 12.03
CA SER A 372 -27.72 -6.06 11.29
C SER A 372 -26.81 -5.71 10.11
N ALA A 373 -25.48 -5.71 10.32
CA ALA A 373 -24.50 -5.47 9.27
C ALA A 373 -24.62 -6.48 8.12
N ILE A 374 -24.73 -7.77 8.45
CA ILE A 374 -24.90 -8.86 7.47
C ILE A 374 -26.24 -8.76 6.74
N GLN A 375 -27.35 -8.68 7.47
CA GLN A 375 -28.68 -8.88 6.88
C GLN A 375 -29.31 -7.59 6.34
N THR A 376 -28.89 -6.42 6.85
CA THR A 376 -29.48 -5.13 6.48
C THR A 376 -28.53 -4.27 5.66
N TRP A 377 -27.29 -4.08 6.14
CA TRP A 377 -26.33 -3.21 5.45
C TRP A 377 -25.70 -3.89 4.23
N ALA A 378 -25.35 -5.17 4.31
CA ALA A 378 -24.73 -5.92 3.21
C ALA A 378 -25.73 -6.53 2.20
N LYS A 379 -27.03 -6.25 2.32
CA LYS A 379 -28.10 -6.89 1.51
C LYS A 379 -27.98 -6.65 0.00
N ASP A 380 -27.30 -5.57 -0.39
CA ASP A 380 -27.06 -5.12 -1.77
C ASP A 380 -25.62 -5.41 -2.22
N ALA A 381 -24.84 -6.13 -1.42
CA ALA A 381 -23.51 -6.58 -1.80
C ALA A 381 -23.61 -7.65 -2.89
N ASP A 382 -22.74 -7.57 -3.89
CA ASP A 382 -22.50 -8.66 -4.82
C ASP A 382 -21.57 -9.71 -4.18
N ASN A 383 -20.57 -9.27 -3.41
CA ASN A 383 -19.69 -10.13 -2.61
C ASN A 383 -19.52 -9.54 -1.21
N LEU A 384 -19.43 -10.39 -0.19
CA LEU A 384 -19.22 -9.98 1.20
C LEU A 384 -17.94 -10.61 1.75
N PHE A 385 -17.06 -9.77 2.28
CA PHE A 385 -15.90 -10.17 3.06
C PHE A 385 -16.15 -9.94 4.55
N ILE A 386 -15.77 -10.87 5.41
CA ILE A 386 -15.89 -10.74 6.86
C ILE A 386 -14.55 -11.09 7.50
N CYS A 387 -14.01 -10.18 8.32
CA CYS A 387 -12.86 -10.43 9.17
C CYS A 387 -13.29 -10.43 10.63
N MET A 388 -12.94 -11.48 11.37
CA MET A 388 -13.20 -11.60 12.81
C MET A 388 -11.90 -11.92 13.53
N ILE A 389 -11.56 -11.09 14.51
CA ILE A 389 -10.31 -11.18 15.28
C ILE A 389 -10.66 -10.99 16.74
N ASP A 390 -10.23 -11.90 17.62
CA ASP A 390 -10.15 -11.82 19.10
C ASP A 390 -10.16 -13.25 19.71
N HIS A 391 -10.87 -13.48 20.82
CA HIS A 391 -10.99 -14.77 21.48
C HIS A 391 -11.99 -15.68 20.77
N GLY A 392 -11.66 -16.97 20.75
CA GLY A 392 -12.48 -18.02 20.16
C GLY A 392 -12.60 -19.24 21.07
N GLY A 393 -13.35 -20.22 20.61
CA GLY A 393 -13.51 -21.55 21.20
C GLY A 393 -14.30 -22.44 20.25
N ASP A 394 -14.50 -23.71 20.61
CA ASP A 394 -15.25 -24.68 19.79
C ASP A 394 -16.62 -24.15 19.37
N GLY A 395 -16.76 -23.80 18.09
CA GLY A 395 -17.98 -23.24 17.51
C GLY A 395 -18.38 -21.86 18.04
N THR A 396 -17.46 -21.13 18.70
CA THR A 396 -17.74 -19.83 19.31
C THR A 396 -16.72 -18.75 19.00
N PHE A 397 -17.15 -17.49 19.04
CA PHE A 397 -16.33 -16.29 18.96
C PHE A 397 -16.77 -15.27 20.00
N ARG A 398 -15.84 -14.57 20.65
CA ARG A 398 -16.17 -13.58 21.68
C ARG A 398 -16.39 -12.20 21.05
N MET A 399 -17.62 -11.70 21.11
CA MET A 399 -17.99 -10.37 20.59
C MET A 399 -17.64 -9.26 21.59
N GLY A 400 -17.85 -9.54 22.88
CA GLY A 400 -17.65 -8.58 23.96
C GLY A 400 -17.29 -9.27 25.28
N ALA A 401 -17.19 -8.52 26.38
CA ALA A 401 -16.80 -9.04 27.70
C ALA A 401 -17.60 -10.28 28.15
N THR A 402 -18.90 -10.32 27.82
CA THR A 402 -19.81 -11.42 28.18
C THR A 402 -20.58 -12.00 26.99
N GLU A 403 -20.42 -11.43 25.80
CA GLU A 403 -21.21 -11.79 24.62
C GLU A 403 -20.42 -12.73 23.72
N ILE A 404 -21.04 -13.86 23.38
CA ILE A 404 -20.47 -14.92 22.55
C ILE A 404 -21.34 -15.09 21.31
N LEU A 405 -20.72 -15.06 20.14
CA LEU A 405 -21.30 -15.46 18.87
C LEU A 405 -21.19 -16.98 18.72
N GLN A 406 -22.30 -17.64 18.39
CA GLN A 406 -22.29 -19.05 18.01
C GLN A 406 -22.11 -19.18 16.49
N ALA A 407 -21.30 -20.13 16.04
CA ALA A 407 -21.12 -20.41 14.61
C ALA A 407 -22.45 -20.70 13.89
N THR A 408 -23.39 -21.34 14.58
CA THR A 408 -24.74 -21.67 14.05
C THR A 408 -25.63 -20.44 13.85
N ASP A 409 -25.48 -19.41 14.69
CA ASP A 409 -26.18 -18.14 14.50
C ASP A 409 -25.60 -17.40 13.28
N LEU A 410 -24.27 -17.35 13.18
CA LEU A 410 -23.58 -16.74 12.03
C LEU A 410 -23.95 -17.45 10.72
N ASP A 411 -23.94 -18.78 10.68
CA ASP A 411 -24.36 -19.59 9.54
C ASP A 411 -25.79 -19.24 9.09
N THR A 412 -26.73 -19.18 10.05
CA THR A 412 -28.11 -18.79 9.78
C THR A 412 -28.22 -17.39 9.15
N TRP A 413 -27.41 -16.44 9.60
CA TRP A 413 -27.42 -15.08 9.07
C TRP A 413 -26.83 -15.00 7.66
N LEU A 414 -25.74 -15.71 7.41
CA LEU A 414 -25.09 -15.79 6.10
C LEU A 414 -25.97 -16.51 5.07
N ASP A 415 -26.66 -17.57 5.47
CA ASP A 415 -27.64 -18.27 4.64
C ASP A 415 -28.75 -17.33 4.18
N ALA A 416 -29.31 -16.55 5.12
CA ALA A 416 -30.34 -15.55 4.82
C ALA A 416 -29.83 -14.46 3.85
N LEU A 417 -28.57 -14.01 4.01
CA LEU A 417 -27.96 -13.07 3.06
C LEU A 417 -27.77 -13.71 1.69
N GLN A 418 -27.26 -14.94 1.63
CA GLN A 418 -26.99 -15.66 0.38
C GLN A 418 -28.25 -16.07 -0.38
N GLN A 419 -29.45 -15.93 0.20
CA GLN A 419 -30.70 -15.95 -0.56
C GLN A 419 -30.84 -14.73 -1.50
N ASN A 420 -30.26 -13.59 -1.13
CA ASN A 420 -30.38 -12.31 -1.84
C ASN A 420 -29.15 -11.98 -2.69
N ILE A 421 -27.97 -12.45 -2.30
CA ILE A 421 -26.72 -12.20 -3.04
C ILE A 421 -26.31 -13.44 -3.86
N SER A 422 -25.70 -13.21 -5.02
CA SER A 422 -25.26 -14.27 -5.94
C SER A 422 -23.77 -14.55 -5.89
N GLY A 423 -22.96 -13.60 -5.41
CA GLY A 423 -21.52 -13.77 -5.29
C GLY A 423 -21.10 -14.43 -3.97
N THR A 424 -19.82 -14.30 -3.69
CA THR A 424 -19.12 -15.09 -2.67
C THR A 424 -19.17 -14.41 -1.32
N VAL A 425 -19.33 -15.22 -0.27
CA VAL A 425 -19.06 -14.81 1.11
C VAL A 425 -17.69 -15.35 1.51
N THR A 426 -16.78 -14.50 1.95
CA THR A 426 -15.46 -14.90 2.45
C THR A 426 -15.33 -14.52 3.91
N VAL A 427 -14.96 -15.48 4.76
CA VAL A 427 -14.76 -15.29 6.20
C VAL A 427 -13.30 -15.59 6.55
N VAL A 428 -12.61 -14.60 7.12
CA VAL A 428 -11.28 -14.76 7.71
C VAL A 428 -11.43 -14.66 9.23
N TYR A 429 -11.08 -15.74 9.92
CA TYR A 429 -11.28 -15.90 11.35
C TYR A 429 -9.95 -16.17 12.06
N ASP A 430 -9.46 -15.19 12.83
CA ASP A 430 -8.25 -15.27 13.64
C ASP A 430 -8.58 -15.32 15.13
N ALA A 431 -8.59 -16.52 15.71
CA ALA A 431 -8.89 -16.78 17.10
C ALA A 431 -8.59 -18.25 17.47
N CYS A 432 -8.61 -18.56 18.76
CA CYS A 432 -8.48 -19.91 19.27
C CYS A 432 -9.59 -20.82 18.73
N GLU A 433 -9.24 -22.06 18.41
CA GLU A 433 -10.15 -23.09 17.88
C GLU A 433 -10.93 -22.65 16.64
N SER A 434 -10.42 -21.66 15.89
CA SER A 434 -11.10 -21.08 14.72
C SER A 434 -11.45 -22.12 13.65
N GLY A 435 -10.66 -23.18 13.50
CA GLY A 435 -10.95 -24.30 12.60
C GLY A 435 -12.26 -25.05 12.92
N SER A 436 -12.84 -24.90 14.12
CA SER A 436 -14.14 -25.50 14.47
C SER A 436 -15.31 -24.95 13.62
N PHE A 437 -15.14 -23.80 12.98
CA PHE A 437 -16.15 -23.15 12.13
C PHE A 437 -16.28 -23.82 10.76
N LEU A 438 -15.26 -24.52 10.26
CA LEU A 438 -15.24 -25.18 8.96
C LEU A 438 -16.47 -26.07 8.71
N PRO A 439 -16.77 -27.07 9.56
CA PRO A 439 -17.96 -27.92 9.37
C PRO A 439 -19.29 -27.24 9.73
N LEU A 440 -19.27 -26.05 10.35
CA LEU A 440 -20.46 -25.36 10.87
C LEU A 440 -20.96 -24.23 9.97
N LEU A 441 -20.15 -23.77 9.01
CA LEU A 441 -20.50 -22.71 8.07
C LEU A 441 -20.54 -23.23 6.62
N LEU A 442 -21.23 -24.33 6.37
CA LEU A 442 -21.39 -24.84 5.00
C LEU A 442 -22.32 -23.94 4.18
N PRO A 443 -21.97 -23.57 2.93
CA PRO A 443 -22.86 -22.76 2.10
C PRO A 443 -24.14 -23.53 1.70
N PRO A 444 -25.26 -22.82 1.47
CA PRO A 444 -26.44 -23.40 0.83
C PRO A 444 -26.12 -23.96 -0.56
N GLU A 445 -26.95 -24.89 -1.04
CA GLU A 445 -26.77 -25.49 -2.37
C GLU A 445 -26.67 -24.42 -3.48
N GLY A 446 -25.61 -24.50 -4.28
CA GLY A 446 -25.35 -23.57 -5.38
C GLY A 446 -24.75 -22.23 -4.96
N LYS A 447 -24.40 -22.04 -3.68
CA LYS A 447 -23.72 -20.85 -3.16
C LYS A 447 -22.26 -21.14 -2.85
N GLN A 448 -21.46 -20.08 -2.79
CA GLN A 448 -20.03 -20.16 -2.46
C GLN A 448 -19.76 -19.46 -1.14
N ARG A 449 -19.07 -20.15 -0.24
CA ARG A 449 -18.56 -19.59 1.01
C ARG A 449 -17.14 -20.07 1.21
N VAL A 450 -16.23 -19.13 1.41
CA VAL A 450 -14.81 -19.38 1.64
C VAL A 450 -14.49 -19.13 3.09
N LEU A 451 -13.77 -20.05 3.73
CA LEU A 451 -13.32 -19.90 5.10
C LEU A 451 -11.79 -19.96 5.17
N VAL A 452 -11.20 -18.98 5.85
CA VAL A 452 -9.80 -18.98 6.27
C VAL A 452 -9.79 -18.91 7.79
N THR A 453 -9.10 -19.85 8.44
CA THR A 453 -9.01 -19.92 9.89
C THR A 453 -7.55 -19.94 10.30
N SER A 454 -7.25 -19.26 11.40
CA SER A 454 -5.88 -19.17 11.94
C SER A 454 -5.37 -20.48 12.54
N THR A 455 -6.25 -21.39 12.96
CA THR A 455 -5.90 -22.62 13.70
C THR A 455 -6.69 -23.84 13.22
N ALA A 456 -6.26 -25.04 13.60
CA ALA A 456 -7.11 -26.22 13.57
C ALA A 456 -8.23 -26.14 14.64
N SER A 457 -9.21 -27.04 14.57
CA SER A 457 -10.39 -27.01 15.45
C SER A 457 -10.09 -27.22 16.94
N ASP A 458 -8.96 -27.82 17.28
CA ASP A 458 -8.53 -28.15 18.65
C ASP A 458 -7.28 -27.37 19.08
N GLN A 459 -7.03 -26.23 18.44
CA GLN A 459 -5.78 -25.50 18.56
C GLN A 459 -5.97 -24.03 18.95
N GLU A 460 -5.16 -23.61 19.92
CA GLU A 460 -5.02 -22.22 20.37
C GLU A 460 -4.36 -21.33 19.32
N SER A 461 -4.78 -20.07 19.28
CA SER A 461 -4.19 -19.03 18.42
C SER A 461 -3.15 -18.20 19.17
N ILE A 462 -2.27 -17.55 18.42
CA ILE A 462 -1.20 -16.72 18.98
C ILE A 462 -1.48 -15.26 18.66
N PHE A 463 -1.60 -14.47 19.72
CA PHE A 463 -1.72 -13.02 19.69
C PHE A 463 -0.68 -12.44 20.65
N VAL A 464 0.51 -12.12 20.15
CA VAL A 464 1.61 -11.61 20.99
C VAL A 464 2.24 -10.35 20.40
N ALA A 465 2.98 -9.61 21.25
CA ALA A 465 3.73 -8.42 20.89
C ALA A 465 2.85 -7.27 20.33
N ASN A 466 1.75 -6.95 21.02
CA ASN A 466 0.77 -5.95 20.60
C ASN A 466 0.12 -6.25 19.23
N GLY A 467 0.00 -7.51 18.83
CA GLY A 467 -0.66 -7.90 17.57
C GLY A 467 0.27 -8.03 16.38
N THR A 468 1.58 -7.84 16.55
CA THR A 468 2.56 -8.01 15.46
C THR A 468 2.93 -9.46 15.18
N ILE A 469 2.49 -10.38 16.03
CA ILE A 469 2.61 -11.82 15.83
C ILE A 469 1.20 -12.40 16.03
N SER A 470 0.47 -12.45 14.93
CA SER A 470 -0.81 -13.15 14.76
C SER A 470 -0.93 -13.62 13.31
N PHE A 471 -1.82 -14.58 13.06
CA PHE A 471 -2.05 -15.04 11.69
C PHE A 471 -2.57 -13.90 10.80
N SER A 472 -3.57 -13.15 11.30
CA SER A 472 -4.17 -12.02 10.59
C SER A 472 -3.13 -10.95 10.28
N PHE A 473 -2.23 -10.62 11.21
CA PHE A 473 -1.18 -9.64 10.97
C PHE A 473 -0.27 -10.04 9.80
N PHE A 474 0.19 -11.29 9.76
CA PHE A 474 1.00 -11.79 8.64
C PHE A 474 0.19 -11.84 7.35
N PHE A 475 -1.04 -12.33 7.40
CA PHE A 475 -1.92 -12.45 6.24
C PHE A 475 -2.17 -11.08 5.59
N TRP A 476 -2.60 -10.09 6.38
CA TRP A 476 -2.81 -8.71 5.94
C TRP A 476 -1.50 -8.06 5.50
N GLY A 477 -0.39 -8.33 6.18
CA GLY A 477 0.94 -7.83 5.80
C GLY A 477 1.38 -8.31 4.42
N HIS A 478 1.23 -9.59 4.13
CA HIS A 478 1.55 -10.15 2.81
C HIS A 478 0.62 -9.59 1.73
N MET A 479 -0.68 -9.48 1.99
CA MET A 479 -1.62 -8.92 1.03
C MET A 479 -1.39 -7.43 0.78
N PHE A 480 -1.02 -6.68 1.81
CA PHE A 480 -0.57 -5.29 1.68
C PHE A 480 0.67 -5.16 0.80
N ASN A 481 1.60 -6.12 0.89
CA ASN A 481 2.81 -6.20 0.04
C ASN A 481 2.52 -6.72 -1.38
N GLY A 482 1.25 -6.96 -1.71
CA GLY A 482 0.84 -7.34 -3.04
C GLY A 482 0.98 -8.83 -3.36
N ASP A 483 1.09 -9.67 -2.35
CA ASP A 483 0.86 -11.10 -2.51
C ASP A 483 -0.61 -11.35 -2.89
N SER A 484 -0.86 -12.41 -3.66
CA SER A 484 -2.25 -12.84 -3.93
C SER A 484 -2.91 -13.31 -2.63
N PHE A 485 -4.23 -13.46 -2.63
CA PHE A 485 -4.97 -14.00 -1.47
C PHE A 485 -4.37 -15.33 -0.98
N TYR A 486 -4.08 -16.24 -1.92
CA TYR A 486 -3.51 -17.54 -1.58
C TYR A 486 -2.05 -17.47 -1.15
N ASP A 487 -1.22 -16.65 -1.81
CA ASP A 487 0.18 -16.48 -1.40
C ASP A 487 0.27 -15.85 0.00
N SER A 488 -0.62 -14.91 0.31
CA SER A 488 -0.74 -14.31 1.65
C SER A 488 -1.08 -15.34 2.71
N PHE A 489 -2.02 -16.26 2.41
CA PHE A 489 -2.33 -17.39 3.29
C PHE A 489 -1.12 -18.31 3.48
N VAL A 490 -0.42 -18.69 2.40
CA VAL A 490 0.75 -19.59 2.47
C VAL A 490 1.87 -18.98 3.31
N ASN A 491 2.14 -17.69 3.11
CA ASN A 491 3.22 -17.00 3.83
C ASN A 491 2.86 -16.75 5.31
N ALA A 492 1.60 -16.41 5.60
CA ALA A 492 1.12 -16.33 6.98
C ALA A 492 1.21 -17.69 7.68
N ASN A 493 0.78 -18.77 7.01
CA ASN A 493 0.89 -20.15 7.51
C ASN A 493 2.35 -20.54 7.77
N GLY A 494 3.28 -20.22 6.85
CA GLY A 494 4.71 -20.42 7.08
C GLY A 494 5.21 -19.70 8.34
N SER A 495 4.74 -18.46 8.55
CA SER A 495 5.16 -17.61 9.68
C SER A 495 4.69 -18.15 11.04
N VAL A 496 3.41 -18.52 11.16
CA VAL A 496 2.85 -19.04 12.42
C VAL A 496 3.09 -20.53 12.64
N GLY A 497 3.12 -21.32 11.56
CA GLY A 497 3.25 -22.77 11.62
C GLY A 497 4.66 -23.27 11.87
N ALA A 498 5.67 -22.73 11.18
CA ALA A 498 7.05 -23.16 11.40
C ALA A 498 7.61 -22.67 12.74
N THR A 499 7.22 -21.47 13.16
CA THR A 499 7.78 -20.82 14.35
C THR A 499 7.06 -21.24 15.64
N TYR A 500 5.74 -21.46 15.56
CA TYR A 500 4.91 -21.65 16.75
C TYR A 500 3.97 -22.86 16.70
N SER A 501 4.12 -23.73 15.71
CA SER A 501 3.31 -24.94 15.53
C SER A 501 1.81 -24.69 15.34
N GLN A 502 1.40 -23.49 14.91
CA GLN A 502 0.01 -23.17 14.55
C GLN A 502 -0.37 -23.74 13.18
N ALA A 503 -1.58 -24.30 13.01
CA ALA A 503 -2.01 -24.93 11.75
C ALA A 503 -3.23 -24.21 11.12
N PRO A 504 -3.04 -23.06 10.44
CA PRO A 504 -4.10 -22.40 9.68
C PRO A 504 -4.76 -23.31 8.63
N GLN A 505 -6.06 -23.10 8.41
CA GLN A 505 -6.85 -23.83 7.41
C GLN A 505 -7.48 -22.89 6.39
N ILE A 506 -7.62 -23.36 5.15
CA ILE A 506 -8.39 -22.71 4.09
C ILE A 506 -9.35 -23.72 3.44
N ASP A 507 -10.64 -23.42 3.44
CA ASP A 507 -11.69 -24.17 2.73
C ASP A 507 -12.32 -23.23 1.70
N VAL A 508 -12.13 -23.57 0.41
CA VAL A 508 -12.65 -22.76 -0.70
C VAL A 508 -13.79 -23.47 -1.41
N ASN A 509 -13.81 -24.80 -1.36
CA ASN A 509 -14.86 -25.58 -1.99
C ASN A 509 -16.14 -25.65 -1.13
N GLY A 510 -16.08 -25.24 0.14
CA GLY A 510 -17.19 -25.13 1.07
C GLY A 510 -17.68 -26.49 1.59
N ASN A 511 -16.81 -27.50 1.69
CA ASN A 511 -17.18 -28.84 2.16
C ASN A 511 -16.90 -29.09 3.66
N GLY A 512 -16.34 -28.09 4.35
CA GLY A 512 -16.00 -28.17 5.77
C GLY A 512 -14.68 -28.88 6.08
N ILE A 513 -13.86 -29.19 5.07
CA ILE A 513 -12.55 -29.82 5.19
C ILE A 513 -11.51 -28.85 4.63
N GLY A 514 -10.69 -28.28 5.51
CA GLY A 514 -9.66 -27.33 5.10
C GLY A 514 -8.44 -27.99 4.44
N ASN A 515 -7.71 -27.18 3.68
CA ASN A 515 -6.39 -27.46 3.12
C ASN A 515 -6.30 -28.58 2.08
N GLU A 516 -7.42 -29.01 1.49
CA GLU A 516 -7.41 -29.99 0.42
C GLU A 516 -6.69 -29.45 -0.82
N LYS A 517 -6.27 -30.35 -1.70
CA LYS A 517 -5.65 -29.93 -2.98
C LYS A 517 -6.60 -29.04 -3.77
N GLN A 518 -7.90 -29.32 -3.73
CA GLN A 518 -8.90 -28.55 -4.44
C GLN A 518 -9.02 -27.13 -3.87
N ASP A 519 -9.01 -26.97 -2.54
CA ASP A 519 -9.04 -25.65 -1.91
C ASP A 519 -7.87 -24.79 -2.35
N LYS A 520 -6.67 -25.38 -2.35
CA LYS A 520 -5.44 -24.69 -2.75
C LYS A 520 -5.45 -24.23 -4.20
N GLU A 521 -6.04 -25.01 -5.10
CA GLU A 521 -6.16 -24.61 -6.51
C GLU A 521 -7.24 -23.54 -6.71
N LEU A 522 -8.37 -23.65 -6.02
CA LEU A 522 -9.43 -22.64 -6.08
C LEU A 522 -9.02 -21.33 -5.40
N ALA A 523 -8.25 -21.39 -4.31
CA ALA A 523 -7.77 -20.23 -3.57
C ALA A 523 -6.93 -19.29 -4.43
N LYS A 524 -6.16 -19.83 -5.39
CA LYS A 524 -5.37 -19.03 -6.36
C LYS A 524 -6.24 -18.16 -7.28
N LEU A 525 -7.54 -18.45 -7.35
CA LEU A 525 -8.50 -17.71 -8.17
C LEU A 525 -9.23 -16.62 -7.36
N ILE A 526 -9.08 -16.60 -6.04
CA ILE A 526 -9.73 -15.62 -5.16
C ILE A 526 -8.98 -14.30 -5.26
N LYS A 527 -9.75 -13.22 -5.39
CA LYS A 527 -9.27 -11.83 -5.42
C LYS A 527 -10.00 -11.03 -4.34
N ILE A 528 -9.25 -10.25 -3.56
CA ILE A 528 -9.81 -9.32 -2.58
C ILE A 528 -9.57 -7.89 -3.06
N GLY A 529 -10.66 -7.16 -3.28
CA GLY A 529 -10.61 -5.80 -3.79
C GLY A 529 -9.87 -5.71 -5.13
N ASN A 530 -9.05 -4.67 -5.28
CA ASN A 530 -8.41 -4.29 -6.53
C ASN A 530 -7.10 -5.06 -6.84
N GLU A 531 -6.63 -5.94 -5.94
CA GLU A 531 -5.30 -6.56 -6.00
C GLU A 531 -4.15 -5.55 -6.20
N THR A 532 -4.34 -4.36 -5.62
CA THR A 532 -3.37 -3.28 -5.66
C THR A 532 -2.10 -3.77 -4.97
N LYS A 533 -0.97 -3.75 -5.69
CA LYS A 533 0.34 -3.98 -5.06
C LYS A 533 0.96 -2.65 -4.69
N THR A 534 1.32 -2.50 -3.43
CA THR A 534 2.09 -1.34 -2.94
C THR A 534 3.43 -1.27 -3.65
N GLY A 535 3.73 -0.08 -4.19
CA GLY A 535 5.11 0.39 -4.38
C GLY A 535 5.60 1.22 -3.19
N GLY A 536 4.79 1.31 -2.12
CA GLY A 536 5.22 1.80 -0.83
C GLY A 536 5.97 0.68 -0.16
N ASP A 537 7.30 0.82 -0.08
CA ASP A 537 8.13 -0.06 0.71
C ASP A 537 7.60 -0.01 2.15
N ILE A 538 6.97 -1.07 2.65
CA ILE A 538 6.94 -1.30 4.10
C ILE A 538 8.37 -1.15 4.62
N PRO A 539 8.59 -0.72 5.87
CA PRO A 539 9.94 -0.68 6.42
C PRO A 539 10.70 -1.96 6.11
N VAL A 540 11.78 -1.87 5.37
CA VAL A 540 12.58 -3.03 5.00
C VAL A 540 13.69 -3.16 6.01
N ILE A 541 13.80 -4.32 6.65
CA ILE A 541 14.98 -4.71 7.41
C ILE A 541 15.86 -5.53 6.46
N GLY A 542 16.97 -4.97 6.00
CA GLY A 542 17.84 -5.67 5.03
C GLY A 542 18.59 -6.85 5.64
N SER A 543 19.06 -6.72 6.88
CA SER A 543 19.67 -7.82 7.63
C SER A 543 19.54 -7.62 9.13
N VAL A 544 19.70 -8.71 9.88
CA VAL A 544 19.72 -8.70 11.34
C VAL A 544 21.03 -9.29 11.86
N SER A 545 21.29 -9.15 13.16
CA SER A 545 22.42 -9.81 13.82
C SER A 545 22.45 -11.29 13.47
N PRO A 546 23.61 -11.87 13.09
CA PRO A 546 23.71 -13.29 12.76
C PRO A 546 23.32 -14.16 13.96
N ALA A 547 23.02 -15.43 13.69
CA ALA A 547 22.77 -16.39 14.76
C ALA A 547 23.97 -16.46 15.72
N GLN A 548 23.71 -16.36 17.02
CA GLN A 548 24.74 -16.32 18.06
C GLN A 548 24.66 -17.57 18.94
N THR A 549 25.80 -17.95 19.52
CA THR A 549 25.87 -18.99 20.56
C THR A 549 26.53 -18.39 21.80
N LEU A 550 25.85 -18.47 22.94
CA LEU A 550 26.35 -18.03 24.23
C LEU A 550 26.87 -19.24 25.03
N THR A 551 28.02 -19.08 25.68
CA THR A 551 28.81 -20.14 26.34
C THR A 551 29.26 -19.71 27.74
N GLY A 552 28.35 -19.19 28.55
CA GLY A 552 28.74 -18.46 29.76
C GLY A 552 27.90 -17.22 30.00
N GLU A 553 27.69 -16.51 28.90
CA GLU A 553 27.08 -15.20 28.84
C GLU A 553 25.55 -15.29 28.90
N THR A 554 24.94 -14.28 29.50
CA THR A 554 23.48 -14.11 29.51
C THR A 554 23.02 -12.99 28.57
N SER A 555 23.95 -12.33 27.87
CA SER A 555 23.66 -11.19 27.02
C SER A 555 24.18 -11.35 25.59
N ALA A 556 23.40 -10.87 24.63
CA ALA A 556 23.80 -10.79 23.23
C ALA A 556 23.41 -9.44 22.62
N LEU A 557 24.22 -8.95 21.69
CA LEU A 557 23.90 -7.77 20.89
C LEU A 557 22.93 -8.19 19.78
N ILE A 558 21.79 -7.52 19.73
CA ILE A 558 20.77 -7.69 18.69
C ILE A 558 20.77 -6.41 17.87
N TYR A 559 20.81 -6.55 16.54
CA TYR A 559 20.79 -5.39 15.66
C TYR A 559 20.04 -5.68 14.36
N ALA A 560 19.59 -4.60 13.72
CA ALA A 560 19.04 -4.58 12.38
C ALA A 560 19.81 -3.56 11.54
N GLU A 561 20.09 -3.90 10.29
CA GLU A 561 20.85 -3.11 9.33
C GLU A 561 20.05 -2.89 8.05
N ASN A 562 20.38 -1.79 7.36
CA ASN A 562 19.67 -1.33 6.18
C ASN A 562 18.17 -1.22 6.46
N VAL A 563 17.81 -0.70 7.65
CA VAL A 563 16.42 -0.46 8.02
C VAL A 563 15.97 0.81 7.32
N ILE A 564 15.24 0.65 6.22
CA ILE A 564 14.90 1.74 5.30
C ILE A 564 13.40 1.82 5.07
N ASP A 565 12.92 3.05 4.98
CA ASP A 565 11.54 3.37 4.63
C ASP A 565 11.51 4.80 4.08
N ALA A 566 10.71 5.04 3.04
CA ALA A 566 10.62 6.35 2.38
C ALA A 566 10.00 7.44 3.27
N ASN A 567 9.16 7.06 4.23
CA ASN A 567 8.53 7.94 5.24
C ASN A 567 9.37 8.05 6.52
N GLY A 568 10.46 7.28 6.63
CA GLY A 568 11.36 7.23 7.76
C GLY A 568 10.85 6.35 8.90
N ILE A 569 11.79 5.73 9.60
CA ILE A 569 11.51 4.79 10.69
C ILE A 569 11.14 5.54 11.97
N SER A 570 10.03 5.14 12.61
CA SER A 570 9.58 5.62 13.92
C SER A 570 10.05 4.72 15.06
N ARG A 571 10.10 3.39 14.85
CA ARG A 571 10.48 2.41 15.88
C ARG A 571 11.14 1.18 15.25
N VAL A 572 12.12 0.59 15.93
CA VAL A 572 12.65 -0.76 15.63
C VAL A 572 12.76 -1.51 16.94
N TRP A 573 12.30 -2.76 17.00
CA TRP A 573 12.36 -3.56 18.22
C TRP A 573 12.48 -5.05 17.91
N ALA A 574 13.00 -5.80 18.88
CA ALA A 574 13.10 -7.25 18.86
C ALA A 574 12.08 -7.86 19.82
N VAL A 575 11.49 -8.98 19.44
CA VAL A 575 10.67 -9.86 20.26
C VAL A 575 11.46 -11.15 20.48
N ILE A 576 11.62 -11.57 21.73
CA ILE A 576 12.47 -12.69 22.13
C ILE A 576 11.61 -13.84 22.65
N THR A 577 11.58 -14.96 21.91
CA THR A 577 10.87 -16.19 22.27
C THR A 577 11.82 -17.18 22.94
N PRO A 578 11.62 -17.53 24.24
CA PRO A 578 12.49 -18.46 24.94
C PRO A 578 12.41 -19.93 24.47
N PRO A 579 13.43 -20.76 24.76
CA PRO A 579 13.38 -22.19 24.48
C PRO A 579 12.27 -22.87 25.29
N GLY A 580 11.51 -23.76 24.66
CA GLY A 580 10.43 -24.52 25.32
C GLY A 580 9.18 -23.70 25.63
N TYR A 581 9.02 -22.54 25.00
CA TYR A 581 7.85 -21.70 25.13
C TYR A 581 6.58 -22.40 24.62
N SER A 582 5.58 -22.58 25.49
CA SER A 582 4.23 -23.06 25.11
C SER A 582 3.26 -21.89 25.20
N GLY A 583 2.49 -21.63 24.14
CA GLY A 583 1.43 -20.62 24.13
C GLY A 583 0.49 -20.77 25.33
N GLY A 584 -0.05 -19.65 25.82
CA GLY A 584 -1.05 -19.63 26.89
C GLY A 584 -2.34 -20.37 26.51
N SER A 585 -3.27 -20.49 27.45
CA SER A 585 -4.62 -21.02 27.19
C SER A 585 -5.51 -19.98 26.52
N SER A 586 -6.61 -20.40 25.88
CA SER A 586 -7.66 -19.53 25.33
C SER A 586 -8.10 -18.37 26.22
N ASP A 587 -8.24 -18.58 27.54
CA ASP A 587 -8.61 -17.52 28.49
C ASP A 587 -7.43 -16.65 29.01
N ASN A 588 -6.20 -17.03 28.69
CA ASN A 588 -4.98 -16.30 29.08
C ASN A 588 -3.90 -16.46 28.01
N PRO A 589 -4.13 -15.92 26.81
CA PRO A 589 -3.12 -15.88 25.76
C PRO A 589 -1.87 -15.17 26.26
N VAL A 590 -0.76 -15.42 25.57
CA VAL A 590 0.55 -14.90 25.91
C VAL A 590 0.51 -13.36 25.92
N THR A 591 0.50 -12.77 27.10
CA THR A 591 0.30 -11.33 27.26
C THR A 591 1.55 -10.51 26.96
N ASP A 592 2.73 -11.12 27.07
CA ASP A 592 4.00 -10.44 26.80
C ASP A 592 5.13 -11.46 26.54
N LEU A 593 5.73 -11.41 25.35
CA LEU A 593 7.05 -12.00 25.12
C LEU A 593 8.07 -10.89 25.42
N PRO A 594 9.24 -11.19 26.01
CA PRO A 594 10.25 -10.15 26.23
C PRO A 594 10.54 -9.36 24.95
N THR A 595 10.37 -8.04 25.01
CA THR A 595 10.66 -7.13 23.91
C THR A 595 11.82 -6.19 24.26
N MET A 596 12.50 -5.70 23.22
CA MET A 596 13.59 -4.75 23.36
C MET A 596 13.62 -3.79 22.18
N ASP A 597 13.52 -2.49 22.45
CA ASP A 597 13.74 -1.47 21.42
C ASP A 597 15.21 -1.46 20.97
N LEU A 598 15.41 -1.34 19.66
CA LEU A 598 16.71 -1.16 19.03
C LEU A 598 16.89 0.32 18.73
N ILE A 599 17.99 0.90 19.20
CA ILE A 599 18.26 2.33 19.10
C ILE A 599 19.09 2.62 17.85
N SER A 600 18.74 3.67 17.11
CA SER A 600 19.49 4.07 15.92
C SER A 600 20.92 4.48 16.28
N VAL A 601 21.90 3.91 15.58
CA VAL A 601 23.33 4.25 15.70
C VAL A 601 23.90 4.92 14.43
N GLY A 602 23.02 5.35 13.52
CA GLY A 602 23.36 5.94 12.23
C GLY A 602 23.46 4.92 11.09
N ASN A 603 23.58 5.40 9.84
CA ASN A 603 23.66 4.57 8.63
C ASN A 603 22.55 3.50 8.51
N ASN A 604 21.31 3.84 8.91
CA ASN A 604 20.16 2.94 8.88
C ASN A 604 20.35 1.65 9.72
N ARG A 605 21.17 1.71 10.77
CA ARG A 605 21.39 0.61 11.72
C ARG A 605 20.77 0.92 13.08
N TYR A 606 20.16 -0.09 13.68
CA TYR A 606 19.52 -0.04 14.99
C TYR A 606 20.02 -1.20 15.84
N GLU A 607 20.38 -0.96 17.09
CA GLU A 607 20.94 -2.00 17.96
C GLU A 607 20.53 -1.86 19.43
N GLY A 608 20.56 -2.98 20.15
CA GLY A 608 20.25 -3.10 21.56
C GLY A 608 20.85 -4.38 22.13
N THR A 609 21.20 -4.39 23.42
CA THR A 609 21.73 -5.58 24.09
C THR A 609 20.67 -6.17 25.01
N TYR A 610 20.26 -7.41 24.72
CA TYR A 610 19.34 -8.15 25.58
C TYR A 610 20.16 -9.02 26.53
N SER A 611 19.89 -8.96 27.84
CA SER A 611 20.74 -9.55 28.90
C SER A 611 20.12 -10.71 29.67
N ASN A 612 18.94 -11.20 29.25
CA ASN A 612 18.18 -12.24 29.95
C ASN A 612 18.15 -13.59 29.18
N PHE A 613 19.25 -13.98 28.53
CA PHE A 613 19.41 -15.30 27.93
C PHE A 613 19.84 -16.34 28.99
N THR A 614 18.89 -16.74 29.84
CA THR A 614 19.18 -17.56 31.05
C THR A 614 18.79 -19.04 30.93
N THR A 615 17.95 -19.40 29.97
CA THR A 615 17.45 -20.77 29.78
C THR A 615 18.25 -21.46 28.68
N ALA A 616 18.74 -22.68 28.93
CA ALA A 616 19.48 -23.42 27.91
C ALA A 616 18.56 -23.79 26.73
N GLY A 617 19.09 -23.65 25.51
CA GLY A 617 18.39 -23.90 24.25
C GLY A 617 18.35 -22.68 23.33
N THR A 618 17.62 -22.82 22.22
CA THR A 618 17.53 -21.78 21.19
C THR A 618 16.42 -20.78 21.50
N TYR A 619 16.79 -19.52 21.67
CA TYR A 619 15.86 -18.39 21.62
C TYR A 619 15.63 -17.98 20.17
N ASN A 620 14.36 -17.83 19.78
CA ASN A 620 13.99 -17.26 18.49
C ASN A 620 13.75 -15.76 18.67
N ILE A 621 14.30 -14.93 17.78
CA ILE A 621 14.20 -13.48 17.89
C ILE A 621 13.63 -12.93 16.59
N ALA A 622 12.49 -12.27 16.66
CA ALA A 622 11.87 -11.59 15.53
C ALA A 622 12.09 -10.08 15.67
N ILE A 623 12.63 -9.44 14.65
CA ILE A 623 12.90 -7.99 14.66
C ILE A 623 11.94 -7.29 13.70
N PHE A 624 11.30 -6.24 14.19
CA PHE A 624 10.32 -5.42 13.48
C PHE A 624 10.81 -3.98 13.35
N ALA A 625 10.37 -3.31 12.29
CA ALA A 625 10.51 -1.88 12.12
C ALA A 625 9.13 -1.27 11.83
N MET A 626 8.90 -0.04 12.27
CA MET A 626 7.69 0.73 12.01
C MET A 626 8.06 2.08 11.44
N ASP A 627 7.34 2.58 10.43
CA ASP A 627 7.52 3.93 9.89
C ASP A 627 6.74 4.98 10.66
N ARG A 628 6.90 6.25 10.28
CA ARG A 628 6.19 7.39 10.87
C ARG A 628 4.69 7.46 10.56
N LYS A 629 4.20 6.61 9.66
CA LYS A 629 2.77 6.43 9.36
C LYS A 629 2.19 5.20 10.06
N GLY A 630 2.95 4.56 10.96
CA GLY A 630 2.53 3.36 11.68
C GLY A 630 2.58 2.07 10.87
N VAL A 631 3.21 2.08 9.69
CA VAL A 631 3.40 0.89 8.82
C VAL A 631 4.50 0.03 9.40
N LEU A 632 4.23 -1.26 9.56
CA LEU A 632 5.16 -2.25 10.12
C LEU A 632 5.88 -3.05 9.02
N SER A 633 7.14 -3.44 9.28
CA SER A 633 7.90 -4.36 8.46
C SER A 633 7.38 -5.80 8.57
N LEU A 634 7.68 -6.62 7.56
CA LEU A 634 7.80 -8.06 7.82
C LEU A 634 8.93 -8.28 8.84
N PRO A 635 8.77 -9.18 9.81
CA PRO A 635 9.84 -9.44 10.76
C PRO A 635 10.98 -10.18 10.09
N VAL A 636 12.21 -9.80 10.44
CA VAL A 636 13.40 -10.58 10.09
C VAL A 636 13.88 -11.31 11.34
N GLN A 637 14.13 -12.61 11.19
CA GLN A 637 14.43 -13.48 12.32
C GLN A 637 15.92 -13.73 12.50
N THR A 638 16.33 -13.91 13.74
CA THR A 638 17.63 -14.44 14.14
C THR A 638 17.47 -15.36 15.36
N THR A 639 18.55 -16.01 15.79
CA THR A 639 18.54 -16.90 16.95
C THR A 639 19.71 -16.63 17.88
N VAL A 640 19.48 -16.88 19.17
CA VAL A 640 20.54 -16.94 20.18
C VAL A 640 20.44 -18.30 20.86
N ASN A 641 21.42 -19.16 20.61
CA ASN A 641 21.52 -20.46 21.25
C ASN A 641 22.31 -20.33 22.55
N VAL A 642 21.65 -20.57 23.68
CA VAL A 642 22.34 -20.65 24.98
C VAL A 642 22.80 -22.08 25.16
N SER A 643 24.10 -22.31 25.02
CA SER A 643 24.68 -23.62 25.23
C SER A 643 24.51 -24.05 26.70
N SER A 644 24.20 -25.32 26.90
CA SER A 644 23.92 -25.89 28.22
C SER A 644 25.16 -26.18 29.07
N SER A 645 26.30 -25.54 28.79
CA SER A 645 27.52 -25.69 29.58
C SER A 645 28.27 -24.38 29.68
N LEU A 646 28.21 -23.74 30.85
CA LEU A 646 29.26 -22.79 31.23
C LEU A 646 30.59 -23.58 31.33
N PRO A 647 31.75 -22.97 31.05
CA PRO A 647 33.04 -23.63 31.23
C PRO A 647 33.24 -24.06 32.70
N ALA A 648 34.02 -25.11 32.94
CA ALA A 648 34.33 -25.53 34.31
C ALA A 648 35.06 -24.40 35.06
N CYS A 649 34.65 -24.09 36.29
CA CYS A 649 35.41 -23.14 37.10
C CYS A 649 36.74 -23.76 37.54
N ASP A 650 37.86 -23.06 37.35
CA ASP A 650 39.19 -23.51 37.78
C ASP A 650 39.24 -23.75 39.31
N GLU A 651 38.43 -22.99 40.06
CA GLU A 651 38.29 -23.09 41.51
C GLU A 651 37.46 -24.30 41.97
N CYS A 652 36.79 -24.99 41.04
CA CYS A 652 35.85 -26.06 41.31
C CYS A 652 36.42 -27.43 40.96
N THR A 653 37.22 -27.95 41.88
CA THR A 653 37.86 -29.27 41.76
C THR A 653 37.33 -30.27 42.80
N GLY A 654 37.21 -31.54 42.40
CA GLY A 654 36.93 -32.66 43.28
C GLY A 654 35.48 -33.17 43.23
N ASP A 655 35.28 -34.37 43.76
CA ASP A 655 33.98 -35.01 43.90
C ASP A 655 33.99 -35.98 45.10
N PRO A 656 33.29 -35.69 46.22
CA PRO A 656 32.47 -34.51 46.46
C PRO A 656 33.28 -33.21 46.52
N MET A 657 32.70 -32.14 46.00
CA MET A 657 33.32 -30.82 45.96
C MET A 657 33.02 -30.05 47.26
N VAL A 658 34.04 -29.43 47.85
CA VAL A 658 33.89 -28.57 49.05
C VAL A 658 34.58 -27.24 48.78
N LEU A 659 33.81 -26.17 48.73
CA LEU A 659 34.29 -24.80 48.48
C LEU A 659 34.38 -24.05 49.80
N THR A 660 35.53 -23.47 50.12
CA THR A 660 35.73 -22.67 51.34
C THR A 660 36.76 -21.60 51.06
N ASN A 661 36.50 -20.35 51.46
CA ASN A 661 37.36 -19.20 51.16
C ASN A 661 37.64 -18.98 49.66
N VAL A 662 36.68 -19.32 48.79
CA VAL A 662 36.78 -19.12 47.33
C VAL A 662 36.16 -17.78 46.95
N THR A 663 36.83 -16.99 46.13
CA THR A 663 36.25 -15.76 45.57
C THR A 663 36.14 -15.87 44.07
N PHE A 664 34.92 -15.87 43.55
CA PHE A 664 34.64 -15.74 42.12
C PHE A 664 34.67 -14.25 41.76
N ALA A 665 35.56 -13.88 40.84
CA ALA A 665 35.80 -12.49 40.48
C ALA A 665 34.61 -11.87 39.71
N SER A 666 34.64 -10.53 39.58
CA SER A 666 33.66 -9.80 38.77
C SER A 666 33.74 -10.28 37.33
N GLY A 667 32.60 -10.61 36.72
CA GLY A 667 32.52 -11.09 35.33
C GLY A 667 32.86 -12.57 35.12
N THR A 668 33.19 -13.33 36.18
CA THR A 668 33.40 -14.79 36.08
C THR A 668 32.10 -15.48 35.66
N ALA A 669 32.13 -16.30 34.60
CA ALA A 669 30.99 -17.10 34.14
C ALA A 669 31.41 -18.57 33.99
N CYS A 670 31.00 -19.44 34.93
CA CYS A 670 31.46 -20.84 34.95
C CYS A 670 30.52 -21.79 35.73
N GLU A 671 30.65 -23.10 35.48
CA GLU A 671 29.88 -24.17 36.14
C GLU A 671 30.81 -25.05 37.00
N CYS A 672 30.45 -25.21 38.27
CA CYS A 672 31.04 -26.15 39.19
C CYS A 672 30.23 -27.44 39.18
N THR A 673 30.76 -28.50 38.59
CA THR A 673 30.06 -29.79 38.44
C THR A 673 30.73 -30.89 39.26
N ALA A 674 29.96 -31.59 40.10
CA ALA A 674 30.40 -32.78 40.83
C ALA A 674 29.40 -33.93 40.66
N ALA A 675 29.85 -35.18 40.53
CA ALA A 675 28.95 -36.32 40.32
C ALA A 675 28.26 -36.80 41.61
N THR A 676 28.75 -36.43 42.80
CA THR A 676 28.12 -36.79 44.09
C THR A 676 27.51 -35.59 44.81
N SER A 677 28.31 -34.63 45.27
CA SER A 677 27.81 -33.45 46.00
C SER A 677 28.73 -32.24 45.94
N ILE A 678 28.16 -31.06 46.13
CA ILE A 678 28.88 -29.79 46.33
C ILE A 678 28.51 -29.25 47.72
N THR A 679 29.50 -28.88 48.54
CA THR A 679 29.31 -28.14 49.79
C THR A 679 29.91 -26.74 49.64
N ILE A 680 29.06 -25.72 49.68
CA ILE A 680 29.44 -24.31 49.63
C ILE A 680 29.61 -23.83 51.08
N GLY A 681 30.86 -23.75 51.53
CA GLY A 681 31.28 -23.44 52.89
C GLY A 681 31.42 -21.94 53.19
N THR A 682 31.98 -21.64 54.36
CA THR A 682 32.27 -20.27 54.80
C THR A 682 33.29 -19.57 53.89
N GLY A 683 33.11 -18.26 53.67
CA GLY A 683 34.07 -17.43 52.95
C GLY A 683 34.01 -17.55 51.43
N VAL A 684 33.00 -18.25 50.88
CA VAL A 684 32.74 -18.26 49.45
C VAL A 684 32.05 -16.95 49.05
N THR A 685 32.67 -16.17 48.17
CA THR A 685 32.15 -14.88 47.71
C THR A 685 32.01 -14.85 46.19
N ILE A 686 30.86 -14.42 45.67
CA ILE A 686 30.69 -14.10 44.24
C ILE A 686 30.59 -12.58 44.11
N LYS A 687 31.56 -11.99 43.42
CA LYS A 687 31.64 -10.54 43.19
C LYS A 687 30.57 -10.07 42.21
N SER A 688 30.24 -8.77 42.28
CA SER A 688 29.25 -8.13 41.39
C SER A 688 29.51 -8.50 39.92
N GLY A 689 28.47 -8.90 39.18
CA GLY A 689 28.57 -9.29 37.77
C GLY A 689 29.12 -10.70 37.50
N GLY A 690 29.43 -11.50 38.53
CA GLY A 690 29.76 -12.92 38.35
C GLY A 690 28.51 -13.79 38.17
N ASN A 691 28.60 -14.84 37.34
CA ASN A 691 27.58 -15.84 37.05
C ASN A 691 28.13 -17.26 37.32
N VAL A 692 27.81 -17.85 38.47
CA VAL A 692 28.32 -19.17 38.86
C VAL A 692 27.17 -20.16 39.02
N THR A 693 27.27 -21.30 38.34
CA THR A 693 26.33 -22.41 38.49
C THR A 693 26.96 -23.54 39.29
N PHE A 694 26.32 -23.99 40.37
CA PHE A 694 26.70 -25.21 41.11
C PHE A 694 25.77 -26.36 40.71
N LYS A 695 26.34 -27.46 40.20
CA LYS A 695 25.59 -28.59 39.66
C LYS A 695 26.07 -29.92 40.24
N ALA A 696 25.22 -30.55 41.05
CA ALA A 696 25.45 -31.90 41.58
C ALA A 696 24.12 -32.51 42.06
N PRO A 697 24.04 -33.83 42.24
CA PRO A 697 22.87 -34.48 42.87
C PRO A 697 22.53 -33.93 44.27
N THR A 698 23.53 -33.40 44.97
CA THR A 698 23.32 -32.73 46.27
C THR A 698 24.17 -31.47 46.37
N VAL A 699 23.56 -30.30 46.58
CA VAL A 699 24.27 -29.04 46.87
C VAL A 699 23.90 -28.56 48.28
N LYS A 700 24.90 -28.41 49.16
CA LYS A 700 24.74 -27.97 50.55
C LYS A 700 25.31 -26.57 50.73
N LEU A 701 24.47 -25.63 51.16
CA LEU A 701 24.90 -24.28 51.51
C LEU A 701 25.14 -24.18 53.03
N GLN A 702 26.34 -23.82 53.44
CA GLN A 702 26.67 -23.53 54.84
C GLN A 702 26.65 -22.02 55.10
N SER A 703 26.57 -21.60 56.36
CA SER A 703 26.62 -20.18 56.74
C SER A 703 27.91 -19.51 56.24
N GLY A 704 27.81 -18.27 55.74
CA GLY A 704 28.99 -17.49 55.32
C GLY A 704 29.29 -17.50 53.81
N PHE A 705 28.36 -17.97 52.98
CA PHE A 705 28.32 -17.68 51.55
C PHE A 705 27.82 -16.24 51.31
N HIS A 706 28.47 -15.51 50.42
CA HIS A 706 28.13 -14.12 50.09
C HIS A 706 28.08 -13.89 48.58
N ALA A 707 27.03 -13.22 48.10
CA ALA A 707 26.93 -12.74 46.73
C ALA A 707 26.71 -11.22 46.75
N GLU A 708 27.53 -10.47 46.03
CA GLU A 708 27.39 -9.02 45.91
C GLU A 708 26.23 -8.65 44.97
N ASN A 709 25.73 -7.42 45.09
CA ASN A 709 24.63 -6.93 44.26
C ASN A 709 25.00 -7.03 42.76
N GLY A 710 24.13 -7.65 41.95
CA GLY A 710 24.39 -7.90 40.52
C GLY A 710 25.14 -9.20 40.21
N ALA A 711 25.47 -10.04 41.20
CA ALA A 711 25.92 -11.41 40.96
C ALA A 711 24.73 -12.36 40.71
N VAL A 712 24.92 -13.34 39.82
CA VAL A 712 23.96 -14.40 39.51
C VAL A 712 24.48 -15.72 40.06
N VAL A 713 23.66 -16.39 40.86
CA VAL A 713 24.00 -17.67 41.49
C VAL A 713 22.92 -18.67 41.13
N SER A 714 23.30 -19.72 40.41
CA SER A 714 22.39 -20.80 40.02
C SER A 714 22.75 -22.09 40.75
N ILE A 715 21.77 -22.73 41.38
CA ILE A 715 21.93 -24.07 41.97
C ILE A 715 21.08 -25.04 41.16
N LYS A 716 21.74 -25.97 40.47
CA LYS A 716 21.09 -27.02 39.68
C LYS A 716 21.27 -28.36 40.40
N GLN A 717 20.28 -28.72 41.20
CA GLN A 717 20.21 -30.06 41.77
C GLN A 717 19.76 -31.03 40.67
N GLN A 718 20.57 -32.06 40.40
CA GLN A 718 20.20 -33.13 39.45
C GLN A 718 19.25 -34.13 40.07
#